data_AF-A0A3G2L444-F1
#
_entry.id   AF-A0A3G2L444-F1
#
_cell.length_a   1.000
_cell.length_b   1.000
_cell.length_c   1.000
_cell.angle_alpha   90.00
_cell.angle_beta   90.00
_cell.angle_gamma   90.00
#
_symmetry.space_group_name_H-M   'P 1'
#
loop_
_entity.id
_entity.type
_entity.pdbx_description
1 polymer ?
#
loop_
_entity_poly.entity_id
_entity_poly.type
_entity_poly.pdbx_seq_one_letter_code
_entity_poly.pdbx_strand_id
1 'polypeptide(L)'
;MFRTNVIIILLLVSATTVAQQIYLDTFSSVSYSNNDGNSNWASDWVESGDTDLGPSAQYIYITGGQLTFAYIYDEFIYRLVDLSGATAATLSFDFQTNSLGGNQELGVYISNDGGATYNFLGGVSGAGSFSQDISAYIASNTLLAFTKTVDNWAADDWAQIDNVQIVASSTPYLVVEDVAVSEDVGNLIFTVTQQGVNAGAPYSVNFKTSDGTAIANSDYLATTGTINFSGALGEAQTITVPIVNDAITEADEFFNLSFTSSSNPSLDYSDTATGTINSQVPFNQPLVLQHQFAGYVNYTSTAGTFRTQDNITDACALTTTSSNTLFSSVPATASIQKALLYWSHSNYTLDDTVTFEGQQVTAERIYESGLNFNGDILTFYGYVSDVTSILEGIGVANLGTTTFDVTDLEINSGFPFCDYQTVLGGWSLMVFYEDASLPASNINLYEGFDGLSNASTSFTLDSFFAIAGTGAKASFLSWEGDATLDGNSEGTTNPNGERLSITNQAGFNFTLSGDGGQTGNNAYNSTAFDNTQVPNVNNGSLYGVDWDTFDIASYIAPTDTQVTANVDVGQDFVVSNAVVIKVPSNLVTGFVFEDINYPGGAGRNRATASGQGVANVTVELYNSLGLLQTTTTTDANGQYIFGGMADGTYTVRVVNESVSSTRGGGVGCSDCYAVQTFRSDHNGTDVVDVTDEVGGPNPSQEDVSAGNLFGAQSVSTVTLASNGIVGIDFGFNFNTIVNTNENGQGSLDQFIVNSNNLDETGLDIEANALFDPVAGEDTSIFMIPSDGDPLGRTADTNYTNGYFDIFFNDAFIPSDVVSDNTVIDGRTQTAYSGDTNAGTIGGGSTVGTNSVVLPNYNLPEIQIHRNAGDVFKLNANNLVVRNIAVFGNTNAAIQVNTGTANIVENLLGVNALGVSSGNIQYGVENVGGEVTINSNYIASNTVAGVVISGGTSSVLTQNHFAENGATSCDDAILVTSGSGINIQHNLIENSASLGIDAVSGVNNLSIQGNTIVGSGRVAGLCSSEIKNMGIEISGSNSIISNNVITSNGGAGLVISGSGTSNLISENSFFANGTATSALGIDLGNDGVTINDMGDTDSGANGLNNFPILSAAYQAGNNLVLMGWVTPGVTVEFFFTDISEGSAAEGANTLSRSKDYGEGQTYIATRTEGSVDDLEGASSSYSVFDGNTDNVNRFKFSVPLPIGTDLGDKITATATLSNTTSEFSPEVEVRLPTVITNRTITYRVNRN
;
A
#
# COMPACT_ATOMS: atom_id res chain seq x y z
N MET A 1 -12.22 58.48 -13.78
CA MET A 1 -11.53 59.12 -14.93
C MET A 1 -10.35 58.23 -15.27
N PHE A 2 -10.48 57.45 -16.35
CA PHE A 2 -9.53 56.42 -16.77
C PHE A 2 -8.18 57.03 -17.17
N ARG A 3 -7.08 56.42 -16.70
CA ARG A 3 -5.81 56.39 -17.43
C ARG A 3 -5.19 55.01 -17.30
N THR A 4 -5.49 54.19 -18.30
CA THR A 4 -4.73 53.04 -18.75
C THR A 4 -3.28 53.44 -19.00
N ASN A 5 -2.32 52.71 -18.46
CA ASN A 5 -0.95 52.67 -18.96
C ASN A 5 -0.45 51.22 -18.88
N VAL A 6 -0.59 50.57 -20.03
CA VAL A 6 0.36 49.66 -20.68
C VAL A 6 1.25 48.83 -19.74
N ILE A 7 0.86 47.56 -19.61
CA ILE A 7 1.75 46.47 -19.20
C ILE A 7 2.82 46.32 -20.30
N ILE A 8 4.04 46.74 -19.99
CA ILE A 8 5.24 46.26 -20.68
C ILE A 8 5.73 45.09 -19.84
N ILE A 9 5.48 43.86 -20.31
CA ILE A 9 6.18 42.67 -19.81
C ILE A 9 7.62 42.84 -20.29
N LEU A 10 8.45 43.44 -19.44
CA LEU A 10 9.89 43.31 -19.56
C LEU A 10 10.19 41.91 -19.00
N LEU A 11 10.32 40.94 -19.90
CA LEU A 11 10.92 39.65 -19.58
C LEU A 11 12.38 39.96 -19.21
N LEU A 12 12.63 40.29 -17.95
CA LEU A 12 13.96 40.24 -17.36
C LEU A 12 14.29 38.75 -17.29
N VAL A 13 14.88 38.23 -18.37
CA VAL A 13 15.77 37.09 -18.27
C VAL A 13 16.85 37.55 -17.30
N SER A 14 16.72 37.19 -16.03
CA SER A 14 17.82 37.25 -15.08
C SER A 14 18.85 36.25 -15.59
N ALA A 15 19.72 36.72 -16.48
CA ALA A 15 20.97 36.05 -16.74
C ALA A 15 21.67 35.98 -15.39
N THR A 16 21.71 34.80 -14.80
CA THR A 16 22.54 34.47 -13.64
C THR A 16 23.97 34.79 -14.07
N THR A 17 24.47 35.96 -13.69
CA THR A 17 25.87 36.31 -13.89
C THR A 17 26.68 35.49 -12.90
N VAL A 18 27.04 34.27 -13.30
CA VAL A 18 28.09 33.51 -12.61
C VAL A 18 29.37 34.35 -12.77
N ALA A 19 30.02 34.69 -11.66
CA ALA A 19 31.29 35.40 -11.72
C ALA A 19 32.32 34.47 -12.36
N GLN A 20 32.69 34.74 -13.62
CA GLN A 20 33.69 33.95 -14.34
C GLN A 20 35.09 34.54 -14.14
N GLN A 21 36.01 33.71 -13.66
CA GLN A 21 37.43 34.01 -13.66
C GLN A 21 38.02 33.57 -15.00
N ILE A 22 38.73 34.48 -15.66
CA ILE A 22 39.35 34.29 -16.96
C ILE A 22 40.84 34.54 -16.79
N TYR A 23 41.61 33.46 -16.86
CA TYR A 23 43.07 33.49 -16.96
C TYR A 23 43.41 33.47 -18.44
N LEU A 24 44.15 34.46 -18.93
CA LEU A 24 44.44 34.61 -20.36
C LEU A 24 45.88 35.07 -20.57
N ASP A 25 46.55 34.49 -21.56
CA ASP A 25 47.82 34.97 -22.09
C ASP A 25 47.74 34.96 -23.63
N THR A 26 47.76 36.16 -24.23
CA THR A 26 47.77 36.33 -25.69
C THR A 26 49.18 36.57 -26.22
N PHE A 27 50.21 36.32 -25.38
CA PHE A 27 51.63 36.56 -25.66
C PHE A 27 51.91 37.93 -26.30
N SER A 28 51.13 38.94 -25.89
CA SER A 28 51.14 40.30 -26.45
C SER A 28 52.48 41.02 -26.20
N SER A 29 53.27 40.50 -25.27
CA SER A 29 54.64 40.89 -24.99
C SER A 29 55.57 39.67 -25.00
N VAL A 30 56.84 39.87 -25.35
CA VAL A 30 57.88 38.83 -25.27
C VAL A 30 58.28 38.64 -23.79
N SER A 31 57.39 38.03 -23.02
CA SER A 31 57.54 37.78 -21.57
C SER A 31 56.79 36.54 -21.13
N TYR A 32 57.42 35.70 -20.30
CA TYR A 32 56.77 34.57 -19.65
C TYR A 32 55.82 34.97 -18.49
N SER A 33 55.88 36.21 -18.04
CA SER A 33 55.01 36.74 -16.97
C SER A 33 53.74 37.42 -17.48
N ASN A 34 53.46 37.34 -18.78
CA ASN A 34 52.32 38.04 -19.37
C ASN A 34 50.98 37.53 -18.81
N ASN A 35 50.02 38.43 -18.62
CA ASN A 35 48.70 38.15 -18.06
C ASN A 35 47.69 39.15 -18.67
N ASP A 36 46.79 38.67 -19.53
CA ASP A 36 45.79 39.48 -20.24
C ASP A 36 44.35 39.25 -19.74
N GLY A 37 44.16 38.33 -18.78
CA GLY A 37 42.86 37.94 -18.23
C GLY A 37 42.27 38.90 -17.19
N ASN A 38 41.06 38.60 -16.70
CA ASN A 38 40.48 39.29 -15.53
C ASN A 38 40.97 38.69 -14.19
N SER A 39 41.66 37.55 -14.25
CA SER A 39 42.39 36.90 -13.17
C SER A 39 43.83 36.63 -13.61
N ASN A 40 44.77 36.75 -12.68
CA ASN A 40 46.19 36.49 -12.94
C ASN A 40 46.50 35.01 -12.78
N TRP A 41 47.35 34.46 -13.65
CA TRP A 41 47.95 33.15 -13.44
C TRP A 41 48.77 33.14 -12.13
N ALA A 42 48.86 31.98 -11.48
CA ALA A 42 49.51 31.83 -10.18
C ALA A 42 51.06 31.85 -10.28
N SER A 43 51.61 31.58 -11.46
CA SER A 43 53.04 31.70 -11.75
C SER A 43 53.29 32.37 -13.09
N ASP A 44 54.55 32.69 -13.40
CA ASP A 44 55.01 32.91 -14.77
C ASP A 44 55.10 31.57 -15.50
N TRP A 45 55.22 31.58 -16.83
CA TRP A 45 55.65 30.39 -17.57
C TRP A 45 57.09 30.02 -17.17
N VAL A 46 57.30 28.75 -16.84
CA VAL A 46 58.59 28.19 -16.43
C VAL A 46 59.01 27.16 -17.46
N GLU A 47 60.11 27.44 -18.15
CA GLU A 47 60.73 26.52 -19.10
C GLU A 47 61.76 25.61 -18.40
N SER A 48 61.91 24.39 -18.90
CA SER A 48 62.92 23.42 -18.46
C SER A 48 63.43 22.63 -19.66
N GLY A 49 64.70 22.22 -19.61
CA GLY A 49 65.38 21.52 -20.71
C GLY A 49 66.03 22.44 -21.73
N ASP A 50 65.64 23.72 -21.78
CA ASP A 50 66.28 24.77 -22.59
C ASP A 50 67.43 25.42 -21.79
N THR A 51 68.56 25.74 -22.44
CA THR A 51 69.73 26.39 -21.78
C THR A 51 69.54 27.91 -21.68
N ASP A 52 68.48 28.30 -20.96
CA ASP A 52 68.20 29.58 -20.30
C ASP A 52 68.55 30.92 -21.01
N LEU A 53 68.16 31.08 -22.29
CA LEU A 53 68.11 32.41 -22.95
C LEU A 53 66.76 33.15 -22.80
N GLY A 54 65.80 32.58 -22.06
CA GLY A 54 64.51 33.19 -21.75
C GLY A 54 63.57 33.33 -22.97
N PRO A 55 62.48 34.11 -22.87
CA PRO A 55 61.36 34.10 -23.83
C PRO A 55 61.71 34.63 -25.24
N SER A 56 62.97 34.93 -25.55
CA SER A 56 63.39 35.60 -26.79
C SER A 56 64.16 34.72 -27.78
N ALA A 57 64.62 33.52 -27.40
CA ALA A 57 65.47 32.68 -28.27
C ALA A 57 65.51 31.19 -27.86
N GLN A 58 66.18 30.37 -28.68
CA GLN A 58 66.36 28.89 -28.59
C GLN A 58 65.17 28.04 -29.01
N TYR A 59 64.67 27.16 -28.12
CA TYR A 59 63.76 26.07 -28.46
C TYR A 59 62.34 26.39 -28.04
N ILE A 60 62.15 27.11 -26.94
CA ILE A 60 60.86 27.68 -26.56
C ILE A 60 61.01 29.19 -26.45
N TYR A 61 60.29 29.96 -27.28
CA TYR A 61 60.43 31.41 -27.33
C TYR A 61 59.17 32.09 -27.87
N ILE A 62 58.99 33.36 -27.55
CA ILE A 62 57.85 34.16 -28.00
C ILE A 62 58.29 35.01 -29.21
N THR A 63 57.61 34.84 -30.34
CA THR A 63 57.81 35.67 -31.53
C THR A 63 56.49 35.92 -32.23
N GLY A 64 56.32 37.11 -32.81
CA GLY A 64 55.10 37.46 -33.55
C GLY A 64 53.81 37.47 -32.73
N GLY A 65 53.90 37.50 -31.40
CA GLY A 65 52.75 37.41 -30.50
C GLY A 65 52.31 35.98 -30.19
N GLN A 66 53.18 34.99 -30.40
CA GLN A 66 52.85 33.57 -30.19
C GLN A 66 53.99 32.87 -29.45
N LEU A 67 53.66 31.93 -28.56
CA LEU A 67 54.62 31.05 -27.93
C LEU A 67 55.00 29.93 -28.91
N THR A 68 56.28 29.91 -29.30
CA THR A 68 56.83 29.04 -30.33
C THR A 68 57.72 27.97 -29.70
N PHE A 69 57.48 26.72 -30.07
CA PHE A 69 58.26 25.53 -29.76
C PHE A 69 58.96 25.07 -31.04
N ALA A 70 60.28 24.91 -31.04
CA ALA A 70 61.04 24.48 -32.21
C ALA A 70 62.13 23.50 -31.78
N TYR A 71 62.28 22.40 -32.53
CA TYR A 71 63.34 21.41 -32.30
C TYR A 71 63.37 20.78 -30.89
N ILE A 72 62.20 20.32 -30.40
CA ILE A 72 61.97 19.78 -29.05
C ILE A 72 62.45 18.31 -28.88
N TYR A 73 63.32 18.10 -27.89
CA TYR A 73 63.76 16.84 -27.30
C TYR A 73 63.19 16.70 -25.89
N ASP A 74 63.87 17.18 -24.85
CA ASP A 74 63.40 17.03 -23.48
C ASP A 74 62.87 18.37 -22.92
N GLU A 75 62.73 19.39 -23.78
CA GLU A 75 62.24 20.71 -23.42
C GLU A 75 60.73 20.69 -23.16
N PHE A 76 60.32 21.40 -22.11
CA PHE A 76 58.91 21.66 -21.80
C PHE A 76 58.75 23.01 -21.13
N ILE A 77 57.53 23.54 -21.20
CA ILE A 77 57.15 24.76 -20.49
C ILE A 77 55.85 24.51 -19.73
N TYR A 78 55.73 25.10 -18.55
CA TYR A 78 54.54 24.98 -17.73
C TYR A 78 54.20 26.26 -16.98
N ARG A 79 52.96 26.35 -16.50
CA ARG A 79 52.48 27.48 -15.69
C ARG A 79 51.39 27.03 -14.74
N LEU A 80 51.33 27.65 -13.56
CA LEU A 80 50.31 27.36 -12.54
C LEU A 80 49.14 28.33 -12.60
N VAL A 81 47.97 27.81 -12.25
CA VAL A 81 46.72 28.55 -12.03
C VAL A 81 46.10 28.06 -10.72
N ASP A 82 45.60 29.00 -9.92
CA ASP A 82 44.79 28.68 -8.74
C ASP A 82 43.33 28.61 -9.18
N LEU A 83 42.79 27.40 -9.26
CA LEU A 83 41.38 27.16 -9.56
C LEU A 83 40.57 26.85 -8.30
N SER A 84 41.13 27.03 -7.11
CA SER A 84 40.42 26.76 -5.86
C SER A 84 39.12 27.58 -5.78
N GLY A 85 38.03 26.90 -5.43
CA GLY A 85 36.69 27.49 -5.38
C GLY A 85 35.93 27.53 -6.70
N ALA A 86 36.51 27.09 -7.82
CA ALA A 86 35.77 26.86 -9.06
C ALA A 86 35.02 25.51 -9.02
N THR A 87 33.84 25.48 -9.60
CA THR A 87 33.02 24.27 -9.81
C THR A 87 33.16 23.70 -11.22
N ALA A 88 33.61 24.53 -12.18
CA ALA A 88 33.93 24.11 -13.53
C ALA A 88 35.03 24.98 -14.13
N ALA A 89 35.88 24.40 -14.99
CA ALA A 89 36.97 25.08 -15.69
C ALA A 89 37.19 24.53 -17.11
N THR A 90 37.41 25.40 -18.10
CA THR A 90 37.70 25.02 -19.48
C THR A 90 39.00 25.67 -19.96
N LEU A 91 39.91 24.87 -20.51
CA LEU A 91 41.16 25.31 -21.16
C LEU A 91 40.92 25.46 -22.66
N SER A 92 41.39 26.55 -23.25
CA SER A 92 41.43 26.72 -24.70
C SER A 92 42.65 27.51 -25.20
N PHE A 93 43.09 27.27 -26.43
CA PHE A 93 44.11 28.05 -27.13
C PHE A 93 44.06 27.81 -28.64
N ASP A 94 44.65 28.70 -29.42
CA ASP A 94 44.85 28.53 -30.86
C ASP A 94 46.24 27.97 -31.15
N PHE A 95 46.40 27.12 -32.17
CA PHE A 95 47.70 26.55 -32.52
C PHE A 95 47.94 26.44 -34.03
N GLN A 96 49.23 26.45 -34.40
CA GLN A 96 49.73 26.16 -35.73
C GLN A 96 51.05 25.38 -35.65
N THR A 97 51.22 24.33 -36.44
CA THR A 97 52.44 23.52 -36.45
C THR A 97 53.00 23.36 -37.87
N ASN A 98 54.28 23.02 -37.96
CA ASN A 98 54.97 22.65 -39.19
C ASN A 98 55.59 21.27 -39.02
N SER A 99 55.35 20.39 -40.00
CA SER A 99 55.91 19.04 -40.09
C SER A 99 55.57 18.08 -38.92
N LEU A 100 54.74 18.48 -37.95
CA LEU A 100 54.23 17.61 -36.89
C LEU A 100 53.05 16.73 -37.37
N GLY A 101 53.03 15.46 -36.92
CA GLY A 101 51.95 14.49 -37.14
C GLY A 101 52.32 13.07 -36.68
N GLY A 102 51.33 12.24 -36.34
CA GLY A 102 51.57 10.88 -35.85
C GLY A 102 52.09 10.86 -34.41
N ASN A 103 53.26 10.25 -34.16
CA ASN A 103 53.87 10.22 -32.82
C ASN A 103 54.68 11.48 -32.48
N GLN A 104 54.67 12.48 -33.37
CA GLN A 104 55.37 13.77 -33.25
C GLN A 104 54.32 14.89 -33.24
N GLU A 105 53.80 15.24 -32.06
CA GLU A 105 52.81 16.31 -31.88
C GLU A 105 53.21 17.20 -30.69
N LEU A 106 52.62 18.39 -30.59
CA LEU A 106 52.68 19.19 -29.36
C LEU A 106 51.65 18.64 -28.37
N GLY A 107 52.12 17.99 -27.32
CA GLY A 107 51.31 17.46 -26.25
C GLY A 107 50.91 18.52 -25.24
N VAL A 108 49.63 18.49 -24.87
CA VAL A 108 49.02 19.30 -23.83
C VAL A 108 48.87 18.43 -22.59
N TYR A 109 49.44 18.89 -21.47
CA TYR A 109 49.38 18.18 -20.20
C TYR A 109 48.81 19.07 -19.11
N ILE A 110 48.08 18.47 -18.18
CA ILE A 110 47.54 19.14 -17.00
C ILE A 110 47.87 18.34 -15.75
N SER A 111 48.06 19.03 -14.64
CA SER A 111 48.30 18.44 -13.33
C SER A 111 47.45 19.17 -12.29
N ASN A 112 46.87 18.43 -11.35
CA ASN A 112 46.18 18.95 -10.18
C ASN A 112 47.00 18.81 -8.89
N ASP A 113 48.28 18.47 -9.01
CA ASP A 113 49.21 18.24 -7.88
C ASP A 113 50.50 19.07 -8.00
N GLY A 114 50.45 20.17 -8.77
CA GLY A 114 51.59 21.08 -8.96
C GLY A 114 52.73 20.49 -9.79
N GLY A 115 52.44 19.48 -10.61
CA GLY A 115 53.40 18.85 -11.52
C GLY A 115 54.09 17.60 -10.97
N ALA A 116 53.57 16.97 -9.92
CA ALA A 116 54.05 15.65 -9.50
C ALA A 116 53.57 14.56 -10.47
N THR A 117 52.36 14.72 -11.02
CA THR A 117 51.77 13.86 -12.04
C THR A 117 51.25 14.70 -13.21
N TYR A 118 51.68 14.36 -14.42
CA TYR A 118 51.21 15.02 -15.65
C TYR A 118 50.20 14.13 -16.38
N ASN A 119 48.99 14.62 -16.57
CA ASN A 119 47.93 13.95 -17.31
C ASN A 119 47.88 14.50 -18.75
N PHE A 120 47.92 13.60 -19.72
CA PHE A 120 47.86 13.97 -21.12
C PHE A 120 46.42 14.31 -21.53
N LEU A 121 46.17 15.55 -21.95
CA LEU A 121 44.86 16.01 -22.44
C LEU A 121 44.69 15.78 -23.94
N GLY A 122 45.79 15.80 -24.71
CA GLY A 122 45.76 15.57 -26.15
C GLY A 122 47.00 16.12 -26.86
N GLY A 123 47.22 15.68 -28.09
CA GLY A 123 48.28 16.16 -28.97
C GLY A 123 47.71 17.02 -30.09
N VAL A 124 48.41 18.10 -30.45
CA VAL A 124 48.00 18.99 -31.54
C VAL A 124 49.00 18.98 -32.71
N SER A 125 48.46 18.90 -33.93
CA SER A 125 49.18 18.97 -35.20
C SER A 125 48.33 19.66 -36.28
N GLY A 126 48.96 20.37 -37.22
CA GLY A 126 48.28 21.21 -38.21
C GLY A 126 47.98 22.62 -37.69
N ALA A 127 46.87 23.22 -38.12
CA ALA A 127 46.41 24.52 -37.63
C ALA A 127 44.96 24.45 -37.18
N GLY A 128 44.64 25.01 -36.01
CA GLY A 128 43.30 24.93 -35.42
C GLY A 128 43.24 25.54 -34.02
N SER A 129 42.21 25.17 -33.26
CA SER A 129 42.06 25.52 -31.85
C SER A 129 41.91 24.26 -31.00
N PHE A 130 42.37 24.35 -29.76
CA PHE A 130 42.23 23.33 -28.73
C PHE A 130 41.25 23.85 -27.68
N SER A 131 40.33 23.00 -27.24
CA SER A 131 39.40 23.31 -26.15
C SER A 131 39.07 22.03 -25.38
N GLN A 132 39.26 22.04 -24.06
CA GLN A 132 39.06 20.89 -23.20
C GLN A 132 38.47 21.31 -21.85
N ASP A 133 37.45 20.58 -21.40
CA ASP A 133 37.00 20.66 -20.01
C ASP A 133 38.09 20.08 -19.10
N ILE A 134 38.55 20.89 -18.16
CA ILE A 134 39.59 20.57 -17.19
C ILE A 134 39.06 20.57 -15.75
N SER A 135 37.74 20.52 -15.55
CA SER A 135 37.12 20.59 -14.23
C SER A 135 37.61 19.49 -13.28
N ALA A 136 37.94 18.31 -13.80
CA ALA A 136 38.54 17.20 -13.03
C ALA A 136 39.93 17.52 -12.46
N TYR A 137 40.57 18.58 -12.93
CA TYR A 137 41.93 18.98 -12.54
C TYR A 137 41.95 20.29 -11.74
N ILE A 138 40.81 20.74 -11.22
CA ILE A 138 40.72 21.91 -10.35
C ILE A 138 41.48 21.66 -9.04
N ALA A 139 42.45 22.52 -8.75
CA ALA A 139 43.24 22.54 -7.52
C ALA A 139 43.80 23.95 -7.30
N SER A 140 44.31 24.22 -6.10
CA SER A 140 44.96 25.50 -5.79
C SER A 140 46.30 25.72 -6.51
N ASN A 141 46.82 24.67 -7.14
CA ASN A 141 48.09 24.64 -7.85
C ASN A 141 47.99 23.86 -9.16
N THR A 142 46.83 23.94 -9.84
CA THR A 142 46.65 23.33 -11.16
C THR A 142 47.73 23.83 -12.11
N LEU A 143 48.41 22.92 -12.81
CA LEU A 143 49.53 23.22 -13.68
C LEU A 143 49.19 22.81 -15.11
N LEU A 144 49.36 23.74 -16.04
CA LEU A 144 49.25 23.53 -17.48
C LEU A 144 50.66 23.44 -18.07
N ALA A 145 50.93 22.41 -18.86
CA ALA A 145 52.22 22.20 -19.50
C ALA A 145 52.11 21.81 -20.97
N PHE A 146 53.15 22.17 -21.72
CA PHE A 146 53.31 21.86 -23.14
C PHE A 146 54.70 21.27 -23.40
N THR A 147 54.73 20.16 -24.12
CA THR A 147 55.97 19.49 -24.59
C THR A 147 55.65 18.54 -25.74
N LYS A 148 56.64 17.84 -26.30
CA LYS A 148 56.40 16.80 -27.32
C LYS A 148 55.56 15.64 -26.76
N THR A 149 54.90 14.90 -27.63
CA THR A 149 54.22 13.64 -27.24
C THR A 149 55.20 12.50 -27.04
N VAL A 150 55.69 11.87 -28.11
CA VAL A 150 56.54 10.66 -28.01
C VAL A 150 57.90 10.89 -28.66
N ASP A 151 57.94 11.23 -29.93
CA ASP A 151 59.16 11.28 -30.73
C ASP A 151 59.81 12.68 -30.71
N ASN A 152 61.14 12.74 -30.71
CA ASN A 152 61.90 14.01 -30.77
C ASN A 152 61.66 14.73 -32.10
N TRP A 153 61.68 16.05 -32.06
CA TRP A 153 61.42 16.91 -33.23
C TRP A 153 62.72 17.17 -34.01
N ALA A 154 62.61 17.25 -35.33
CA ALA A 154 63.68 17.62 -36.24
C ALA A 154 63.88 19.15 -36.30
N ALA A 155 64.99 19.60 -36.87
CA ALA A 155 65.39 21.02 -36.84
C ALA A 155 64.40 21.97 -37.57
N ASP A 156 63.54 21.43 -38.43
CA ASP A 156 62.48 22.14 -39.15
C ASP A 156 61.08 21.96 -38.55
N ASP A 157 60.94 21.14 -37.51
CA ASP A 157 59.67 20.92 -36.80
C ASP A 157 59.44 22.02 -35.77
N TRP A 158 58.23 22.62 -35.80
CA TRP A 158 57.83 23.62 -34.82
C TRP A 158 56.32 23.64 -34.57
N ALA A 159 55.92 24.17 -33.42
CA ALA A 159 54.55 24.48 -33.05
C ALA A 159 54.47 25.91 -32.48
N GLN A 160 53.38 26.61 -32.75
CA GLN A 160 53.05 27.91 -32.21
C GLN A 160 51.69 27.84 -31.54
N ILE A 161 51.58 28.43 -30.35
CA ILE A 161 50.31 28.58 -29.65
C ILE A 161 50.04 30.04 -29.29
N ASP A 162 48.76 30.41 -29.24
CA ASP A 162 48.29 31.74 -28.90
C ASP A 162 46.94 31.66 -28.14
N ASN A 163 46.54 32.74 -27.47
CA ASN A 163 45.28 32.86 -26.72
C ASN A 163 45.08 31.75 -25.68
N VAL A 164 46.12 31.43 -24.91
CA VAL A 164 46.02 30.41 -23.85
C VAL A 164 45.10 30.93 -22.74
N GLN A 165 43.93 30.31 -22.62
CA GLN A 165 42.85 30.73 -21.75
C GLN A 165 42.36 29.61 -20.85
N ILE A 166 42.11 29.92 -19.58
CA ILE A 166 41.25 29.11 -18.70
C ILE A 166 40.07 29.96 -18.24
N VAL A 167 38.85 29.50 -18.49
CA VAL A 167 37.62 30.10 -17.96
C VAL A 167 37.09 29.21 -16.84
N ALA A 168 37.01 29.77 -15.63
CA ALA A 168 36.53 29.10 -14.42
C ALA A 168 35.26 29.77 -13.86
N SER A 169 34.36 28.97 -13.29
CA SER A 169 33.06 29.41 -12.74
C SER A 169 32.82 28.85 -11.33
N SER A 170 32.07 29.56 -10.49
CA SER A 170 31.78 29.18 -9.09
C SER A 170 30.34 29.51 -8.66
N THR A 171 29.78 28.75 -7.72
CA THR A 171 28.42 28.92 -7.16
C THR A 171 28.46 29.23 -5.65
N PRO A 172 27.42 29.89 -5.08
CA PRO A 172 27.29 29.99 -3.62
C PRO A 172 26.98 28.62 -3.03
N TYR A 173 27.55 28.31 -1.86
CA TYR A 173 27.26 27.06 -1.13
C TYR A 173 27.17 27.30 0.38
N LEU A 174 26.52 26.38 1.10
CA LEU A 174 26.51 26.38 2.57
C LEU A 174 27.55 25.42 3.13
N VAL A 175 28.14 25.80 4.26
CA VAL A 175 28.96 24.93 5.10
C VAL A 175 28.33 24.84 6.47
N VAL A 176 28.19 23.62 7.00
CA VAL A 176 27.77 23.36 8.38
C VAL A 176 28.81 22.48 9.07
N GLU A 177 29.24 22.90 10.25
CA GLU A 177 30.31 22.20 10.99
C GLU A 177 29.75 21.10 11.89
N ASP A 178 30.49 19.99 12.03
CA ASP A 178 30.22 18.95 13.03
C ASP A 178 30.39 19.50 14.46
N VAL A 179 29.62 18.96 15.41
CA VAL A 179 29.62 19.42 16.81
C VAL A 179 29.60 18.22 17.74
N ALA A 180 30.46 18.20 18.76
CA ALA A 180 30.45 17.19 19.82
C ALA A 180 30.19 17.85 21.19
N VAL A 181 29.28 17.28 21.97
CA VAL A 181 28.91 17.77 23.31
C VAL A 181 28.70 16.60 24.26
N SER A 182 28.72 16.86 25.58
CA SER A 182 28.24 15.87 26.55
C SER A 182 26.71 15.87 26.61
N GLU A 183 26.12 14.72 26.94
CA GLU A 183 24.68 14.54 27.14
C GLU A 183 24.06 15.53 28.13
N ASP A 184 24.82 16.02 29.11
CA ASP A 184 24.33 16.94 30.15
C ASP A 184 24.23 18.42 29.71
N VAL A 185 24.67 18.75 28.48
CA VAL A 185 24.73 20.14 27.99
C VAL A 185 23.34 20.75 27.72
N GLY A 186 22.33 19.90 27.54
CA GLY A 186 20.94 20.24 27.24
C GLY A 186 20.64 20.72 25.81
N ASN A 187 21.57 21.41 25.13
CA ASN A 187 21.42 21.77 23.70
C ASN A 187 22.74 21.69 22.91
N LEU A 188 22.67 21.09 21.72
CA LEU A 188 23.71 21.12 20.69
C LEU A 188 23.40 22.23 19.68
N ILE A 189 24.41 23.01 19.25
CA ILE A 189 24.24 24.16 18.35
C ILE A 189 25.12 24.02 17.11
N PHE A 190 24.51 23.80 15.95
CA PHE A 190 25.18 23.86 14.65
C PHE A 190 25.31 25.29 14.15
N THR A 191 26.45 25.61 13.53
CA THR A 191 26.68 26.89 12.83
C THR A 191 26.74 26.65 11.33
N VAL A 192 25.89 27.34 10.57
CA VAL A 192 25.76 27.23 9.11
C VAL A 192 26.23 28.53 8.47
N THR A 193 27.20 28.48 7.56
CA THR A 193 27.82 29.67 6.93
C THR A 193 27.72 29.63 5.41
N GLN A 194 27.34 30.74 4.77
CA GLN A 194 27.40 30.88 3.30
C GLN A 194 28.83 31.14 2.82
N GLN A 195 29.32 30.29 1.92
CA GLN A 195 30.63 30.36 1.29
C GLN A 195 30.55 30.37 -0.25
N GLY A 196 31.72 30.39 -0.91
CA GLY A 196 31.84 30.50 -2.37
C GLY A 196 31.72 31.95 -2.85
N VAL A 197 30.66 32.25 -3.59
CA VAL A 197 30.35 33.61 -4.06
C VAL A 197 29.11 34.19 -3.37
N ASN A 198 28.88 35.49 -3.56
CA ASN A 198 27.66 36.14 -3.08
C ASN A 198 26.44 35.57 -3.82
N ALA A 199 25.39 35.18 -3.09
CA ALA A 199 24.15 34.63 -3.65
C ALA A 199 23.30 35.70 -4.37
N GLY A 200 23.59 36.98 -4.16
CA GLY A 200 23.03 38.12 -4.88
C GLY A 200 21.65 38.58 -4.40
N ALA A 201 20.91 37.73 -3.68
CA ALA A 201 19.62 38.04 -3.07
C ALA A 201 19.38 37.22 -1.79
N PRO A 202 18.47 37.66 -0.90
CA PRO A 202 18.06 36.88 0.26
C PRO A 202 17.43 35.53 -0.14
N TYR A 203 17.68 34.51 0.67
CA TYR A 203 17.11 33.17 0.47
C TYR A 203 16.88 32.45 1.81
N SER A 204 16.05 31.41 1.78
CA SER A 204 15.76 30.56 2.92
C SER A 204 16.17 29.12 2.64
N VAL A 205 16.60 28.38 3.66
CA VAL A 205 16.96 26.97 3.57
C VAL A 205 16.24 26.19 4.66
N ASN A 206 15.58 25.10 4.29
CA ASN A 206 14.93 24.17 5.21
C ASN A 206 15.93 23.09 5.66
N PHE A 207 15.80 22.62 6.89
CA PHE A 207 16.65 21.58 7.46
C PHE A 207 15.83 20.56 8.26
N LYS A 208 16.43 19.39 8.46
CA LYS A 208 15.95 18.36 9.39
C LYS A 208 17.12 17.65 10.05
N THR A 209 16.91 17.15 11.26
CA THR A 209 17.73 16.12 11.86
C THR A 209 17.26 14.73 11.44
N SER A 210 18.17 13.76 11.45
CA SER A 210 17.85 12.34 11.28
C SER A 210 18.78 11.50 12.15
N ASP A 211 18.25 10.39 12.64
CA ASP A 211 18.96 9.49 13.55
C ASP A 211 20.27 8.97 12.94
N GLY A 212 21.24 8.73 13.80
CA GLY A 212 22.47 8.00 13.50
C GLY A 212 22.54 6.80 14.44
N THR A 213 23.55 6.76 15.31
CA THR A 213 23.49 5.88 16.49
C THR A 213 22.66 6.50 17.61
N ALA A 214 22.62 7.84 17.70
CA ALA A 214 21.70 8.56 18.56
C ALA A 214 20.30 8.62 17.91
N ILE A 215 19.28 8.29 18.69
CA ILE A 215 17.87 8.12 18.34
C ILE A 215 17.01 9.25 18.92
N ALA A 216 16.10 9.78 18.10
CA ALA A 216 15.20 10.83 18.53
C ALA A 216 14.25 10.40 19.68
N ASN A 217 14.10 11.28 20.67
CA ASN A 217 13.38 11.13 21.94
C ASN A 217 14.03 10.19 22.96
N SER A 218 15.09 9.47 22.59
CA SER A 218 16.01 8.81 23.53
C SER A 218 17.15 9.76 23.89
N ASP A 219 17.86 10.26 22.86
CA ASP A 219 19.17 10.92 23.07
C ASP A 219 19.13 12.39 22.61
N TYR A 220 18.24 12.73 21.68
CA TYR A 220 18.00 14.11 21.24
C TYR A 220 16.56 14.34 20.80
N LEU A 221 16.08 15.58 20.71
CA LEU A 221 14.76 15.87 20.13
C LEU A 221 14.85 16.19 18.64
N ALA A 222 14.10 15.45 17.82
CA ALA A 222 14.03 15.65 16.38
C ALA A 222 13.65 17.11 16.06
N THR A 223 14.50 17.79 15.28
CA THR A 223 14.36 19.22 14.98
C THR A 223 14.27 19.44 13.47
N THR A 224 13.24 20.17 13.03
CA THR A 224 13.09 20.64 11.65
C THR A 224 12.80 22.14 11.63
N GLY A 225 13.14 22.83 10.54
CA GLY A 225 12.88 24.26 10.46
C GLY A 225 13.44 24.95 9.23
N THR A 226 13.42 26.27 9.24
CA THR A 226 13.90 27.14 8.15
C THR A 226 14.85 28.20 8.70
N ILE A 227 16.04 28.33 8.11
CA ILE A 227 16.99 29.43 8.36
C ILE A 227 16.98 30.40 7.18
N ASN A 228 17.23 31.68 7.44
CA ASN A 228 17.16 32.75 6.43
C ASN A 228 18.51 33.45 6.31
N PHE A 229 18.95 33.67 5.07
CA PHE A 229 20.16 34.41 4.73
C PHE A 229 19.80 35.66 3.94
N SER A 230 20.53 36.76 4.18
CA SER A 230 20.48 37.99 3.39
C SER A 230 21.14 37.84 2.01
N GLY A 231 21.95 36.79 1.81
CA GLY A 231 22.67 36.48 0.57
C GLY A 231 24.14 36.91 0.58
N ALA A 232 24.60 37.54 1.67
CA ALA A 232 25.97 38.01 1.81
C ALA A 232 26.97 36.86 2.01
N LEU A 233 28.11 36.93 1.31
CA LEU A 233 29.21 35.98 1.52
C LEU A 233 29.73 36.08 2.96
N GLY A 234 29.87 34.93 3.63
CA GLY A 234 30.34 34.82 5.02
C GLY A 234 29.26 35.06 6.08
N GLU A 235 27.97 35.19 5.69
CA GLU A 235 26.86 35.22 6.64
C GLU A 235 26.68 33.86 7.31
N ALA A 236 26.46 33.86 8.64
CA ALA A 236 26.26 32.65 9.43
C ALA A 236 24.91 32.66 10.18
N GLN A 237 24.27 31.50 10.25
CA GLN A 237 23.04 31.21 10.99
C GLN A 237 23.28 30.02 11.93
N THR A 238 22.45 29.87 12.96
CA THR A 238 22.56 28.76 13.93
C THR A 238 21.32 27.90 13.97
N ILE A 239 21.50 26.60 14.17
CA ILE A 239 20.42 25.63 14.41
C ILE A 239 20.64 25.01 15.80
N THR A 240 19.61 24.98 16.64
CA THR A 240 19.67 24.44 18.00
C THR A 240 18.87 23.14 18.07
N VAL A 241 19.48 22.09 18.61
CA VAL A 241 18.89 20.76 18.81
C VAL A 241 18.95 20.42 20.31
N PRO A 242 17.80 20.17 20.98
CA PRO A 242 17.80 19.74 22.38
C PRO A 242 18.39 18.33 22.53
N ILE A 243 19.23 18.15 23.54
CA ILE A 243 19.81 16.85 23.92
C ILE A 243 19.05 16.31 25.13
N VAL A 244 18.70 15.02 25.09
CA VAL A 244 18.09 14.32 26.21
C VAL A 244 19.21 13.76 27.07
N ASN A 245 19.15 14.03 28.36
CA ASN A 245 20.10 13.51 29.34
C ASN A 245 19.40 12.41 30.12
N ASP A 246 19.89 11.17 29.98
CA ASP A 246 19.38 10.05 30.75
C ASP A 246 20.46 9.50 31.72
N ALA A 247 20.25 8.29 32.24
CA ALA A 247 21.17 7.67 33.19
C ALA A 247 21.86 6.43 32.62
N ILE A 248 21.75 6.21 31.31
CA ILE A 248 22.31 5.09 30.58
C ILE A 248 23.65 5.54 30.00
N THR A 249 24.70 4.81 30.33
CA THR A 249 26.00 5.08 29.72
C THR A 249 26.11 4.34 28.41
N GLU A 250 26.06 5.12 27.35
CA GLU A 250 26.18 4.65 25.98
C GLU A 250 27.62 4.89 25.46
N ALA A 251 27.90 4.41 24.25
CA ALA A 251 29.11 4.83 23.54
C ALA A 251 28.98 6.31 23.11
N ASP A 252 30.03 6.90 22.53
CA ASP A 252 29.85 8.18 21.86
C ASP A 252 28.89 7.98 20.67
N GLU A 253 27.76 8.66 20.71
CA GLU A 253 26.71 8.50 19.71
C GLU A 253 26.56 9.72 18.82
N PHE A 254 25.92 9.59 17.66
CA PHE A 254 25.71 10.73 16.77
C PHE A 254 24.38 10.71 16.04
N PHE A 255 23.92 11.90 15.66
CA PHE A 255 22.82 12.12 14.72
C PHE A 255 23.26 13.09 13.61
N ASN A 256 22.50 13.14 12.52
CA ASN A 256 22.85 13.94 11.34
C ASN A 256 21.91 15.15 11.17
N LEU A 257 22.44 16.25 10.64
CA LEU A 257 21.70 17.41 10.16
C LEU A 257 21.85 17.52 8.65
N SER A 258 20.72 17.64 7.95
CA SER A 258 20.67 17.80 6.49
C SER A 258 19.76 18.95 6.08
N PHE A 259 20.13 19.63 4.99
CA PHE A 259 19.28 20.63 4.35
C PHE A 259 18.34 19.97 3.32
N THR A 260 17.06 20.31 3.35
CA THR A 260 16.01 19.62 2.55
C THR A 260 15.56 20.41 1.34
N SER A 261 15.65 21.74 1.36
CA SER A 261 15.31 22.59 0.22
C SER A 261 15.84 24.02 0.39
N SER A 262 16.14 24.70 -0.71
CA SER A 262 16.50 26.13 -0.74
C SER A 262 15.56 26.93 -1.65
N SER A 263 15.27 28.18 -1.28
CA SER A 263 14.56 29.12 -2.16
C SER A 263 15.46 29.71 -3.25
N ASN A 264 16.78 29.49 -3.19
CA ASN A 264 17.74 29.91 -4.22
C ASN A 264 18.20 28.69 -5.05
N PRO A 265 17.84 28.61 -6.34
CA PRO A 265 18.16 27.45 -7.17
C PRO A 265 19.64 27.34 -7.56
N SER A 266 20.45 28.38 -7.34
CA SER A 266 21.90 28.33 -7.58
C SER A 266 22.73 28.04 -6.33
N LEU A 267 22.09 27.88 -5.17
CA LEU A 267 22.75 27.53 -3.92
C LEU A 267 22.99 26.03 -3.86
N ASP A 268 24.24 25.64 -3.64
CA ASP A 268 24.56 24.28 -3.21
C ASP A 268 24.38 24.17 -1.69
N TYR A 269 23.46 23.32 -1.26
CA TYR A 269 23.16 23.03 0.15
C TYR A 269 23.37 21.55 0.45
N SER A 270 24.21 20.86 -0.33
CA SER A 270 24.46 19.43 -0.18
C SER A 270 25.24 19.05 1.08
N ASP A 271 25.84 20.04 1.75
CA ASP A 271 26.59 19.81 2.98
C ASP A 271 25.69 19.31 4.12
N THR A 272 26.28 18.48 4.97
CA THR A 272 25.63 17.83 6.12
C THR A 272 26.56 17.88 7.31
N ALA A 273 26.01 17.96 8.52
CA ALA A 273 26.81 17.91 9.74
C ALA A 273 26.38 16.78 10.67
N THR A 274 27.32 16.33 11.49
CA THR A 274 27.19 15.31 12.52
C THR A 274 27.15 15.99 13.89
N GLY A 275 26.14 15.66 14.69
CA GLY A 275 26.06 16.02 16.11
C GLY A 275 26.41 14.82 16.97
N THR A 276 27.55 14.85 17.66
CA THR A 276 28.01 13.77 18.55
C THR A 276 27.65 14.08 20.01
N ILE A 277 27.12 13.08 20.72
CA ILE A 277 26.76 13.10 22.14
C ILE A 277 27.71 12.14 22.86
N ASN A 278 28.48 12.67 23.81
CA ASN A 278 29.42 11.89 24.61
C ASN A 278 28.80 11.55 25.97
N SER A 279 28.70 10.24 26.25
CA SER A 279 28.09 9.66 27.44
C SER A 279 29.02 9.67 28.67
N GLN A 280 28.45 9.65 29.88
CA GLN A 280 29.17 9.57 31.16
C GLN A 280 28.88 8.26 31.90
N VAL A 281 29.91 7.59 32.45
CA VAL A 281 29.72 6.41 33.32
C VAL A 281 29.14 6.87 34.66
N PRO A 282 28.04 6.27 35.17
CA PRO A 282 27.30 6.83 36.28
C PRO A 282 27.96 6.32 37.57
N PHE A 283 28.46 7.26 38.38
CA PHE A 283 29.20 6.93 39.60
C PHE A 283 28.26 6.69 40.79
N ASN A 284 28.41 5.54 41.43
CA ASN A 284 27.77 5.11 42.68
C ASN A 284 26.24 5.24 42.66
N GLN A 285 25.62 4.61 41.66
CA GLN A 285 24.19 4.73 41.41
C GLN A 285 23.34 3.95 42.42
N PRO A 286 22.31 4.57 43.00
CA PRO A 286 21.35 3.84 43.85
C PRO A 286 20.52 2.85 43.03
N LEU A 287 19.99 1.82 43.67
CA LEU A 287 19.11 0.87 43.02
C LEU A 287 17.76 1.51 42.66
N VAL A 288 17.36 1.37 41.40
CA VAL A 288 16.08 1.86 40.85
C VAL A 288 15.38 0.74 40.09
N LEU A 289 14.06 0.78 40.01
CA LEU A 289 13.26 -0.20 39.28
C LEU A 289 13.58 -0.12 37.78
N GLN A 290 13.98 -1.24 37.18
CA GLN A 290 14.32 -1.34 35.76
C GLN A 290 13.36 -2.22 34.97
N HIS A 291 12.93 -3.36 35.53
CA HIS A 291 12.05 -4.29 34.82
C HIS A 291 10.89 -4.77 35.69
N GLN A 292 9.75 -4.96 35.04
CA GLN A 292 8.55 -5.54 35.64
C GLN A 292 8.02 -6.65 34.74
N PHE A 293 7.68 -7.78 35.34
CA PHE A 293 7.05 -8.91 34.67
C PHE A 293 5.78 -9.25 35.43
N ALA A 294 4.68 -9.47 34.71
CA ALA A 294 3.43 -9.93 35.29
C ALA A 294 2.86 -11.06 34.44
N GLY A 295 2.27 -12.07 35.07
CA GLY A 295 1.79 -13.26 34.36
C GLY A 295 1.99 -14.51 35.21
N TYR A 296 2.06 -15.66 34.55
CA TYR A 296 2.45 -16.91 35.20
C TYR A 296 3.97 -17.03 35.27
N VAL A 297 4.58 -16.04 35.91
CA VAL A 297 6.02 -15.78 35.82
C VAL A 297 6.80 -16.32 37.02
N ASN A 298 8.06 -16.70 36.76
CA ASN A 298 9.05 -16.98 37.78
C ASN A 298 10.44 -16.58 37.27
N TYR A 299 11.43 -16.59 38.16
CA TYR A 299 12.82 -16.38 37.79
C TYR A 299 13.74 -17.39 38.47
N THR A 300 14.86 -17.66 37.83
CA THR A 300 16.02 -18.40 38.33
C THR A 300 17.29 -17.61 38.03
N SER A 301 18.41 -18.03 38.60
CA SER A 301 19.69 -17.37 38.37
C SER A 301 20.87 -18.32 38.57
N THR A 302 22.07 -17.87 38.23
CA THR A 302 23.35 -18.45 38.64
C THR A 302 24.38 -17.34 38.81
N ALA A 303 25.48 -17.62 39.49
CA ALA A 303 26.59 -16.67 39.64
C ALA A 303 27.94 -17.41 39.62
N GLY A 304 29.00 -16.74 39.20
CA GLY A 304 30.34 -17.30 39.15
C GLY A 304 31.41 -16.26 39.51
N THR A 305 32.56 -16.74 39.96
CA THR A 305 33.72 -15.92 40.32
C THR A 305 34.94 -16.29 39.49
N PHE A 306 35.78 -15.31 39.19
CA PHE A 306 37.12 -15.50 38.62
C PHE A 306 38.19 -15.63 39.70
N ARG A 307 37.83 -15.46 40.98
CA ARG A 307 38.73 -15.72 42.10
C ARG A 307 38.73 -17.19 42.47
N THR A 308 39.91 -17.71 42.79
CA THR A 308 40.10 -19.14 43.12
C THR A 308 40.27 -19.39 44.62
N GLN A 309 40.46 -18.33 45.41
CA GLN A 309 40.70 -18.38 46.86
C GLN A 309 40.06 -17.18 47.58
N ASP A 310 39.80 -17.33 48.88
CA ASP A 310 39.29 -16.28 49.77
C ASP A 310 40.35 -15.21 50.12
N ASN A 311 39.92 -14.13 50.80
CA ASN A 311 40.79 -13.02 51.21
C ASN A 311 41.90 -13.46 52.18
N ILE A 312 41.66 -14.47 53.02
CA ILE A 312 42.62 -14.95 54.03
C ILE A 312 43.75 -15.74 53.38
N THR A 313 43.40 -16.52 52.36
CA THR A 313 44.29 -17.48 51.70
C THR A 313 45.10 -16.79 50.62
N ASP A 314 44.44 -16.16 49.64
CA ASP A 314 45.07 -15.37 48.58
C ASP A 314 44.01 -14.57 47.81
N ALA A 315 43.83 -13.29 48.14
CA ALA A 315 42.87 -12.41 47.47
C ALA A 315 43.17 -12.21 45.96
N CYS A 316 44.39 -12.54 45.51
CA CYS A 316 44.91 -12.15 44.21
C CYS A 316 44.95 -13.34 43.23
N ALA A 317 44.54 -14.52 43.70
CA ALA A 317 44.54 -15.75 42.92
C ALA A 317 43.35 -15.81 41.93
N LEU A 318 43.62 -15.53 40.66
CA LEU A 318 42.62 -15.48 39.58
C LEU A 318 42.67 -16.70 38.64
N THR A 319 41.55 -17.00 38.00
CA THR A 319 41.41 -17.83 36.81
C THR A 319 40.98 -16.96 35.61
N THR A 320 41.13 -17.45 34.38
CA THR A 320 40.70 -16.74 33.16
C THR A 320 39.33 -17.19 32.67
N THR A 321 38.75 -18.21 33.31
CA THR A 321 37.45 -18.80 32.96
C THR A 321 36.66 -19.05 34.23
N SER A 322 35.39 -18.68 34.25
CA SER A 322 34.46 -18.93 35.35
C SER A 322 33.21 -19.62 34.83
N SER A 323 32.69 -20.60 35.57
CA SER A 323 31.51 -21.32 35.13
C SER A 323 30.62 -21.82 36.27
N ASN A 324 29.31 -21.89 35.99
CA ASN A 324 28.32 -22.41 36.94
C ASN A 324 27.02 -22.85 36.24
N THR A 325 26.16 -23.58 36.95
CA THR A 325 24.82 -24.00 36.50
C THR A 325 23.73 -23.20 37.20
N LEU A 326 22.53 -23.13 36.63
CA LEU A 326 21.37 -22.50 37.28
C LEU A 326 21.11 -23.07 38.68
N PHE A 327 20.82 -22.18 39.62
CA PHE A 327 20.47 -22.55 40.99
C PHE A 327 19.18 -23.35 41.05
N SER A 328 18.19 -23.02 40.21
CA SER A 328 16.92 -23.75 40.11
C SER A 328 16.56 -24.09 38.65
N SER A 329 15.82 -25.17 38.44
CA SER A 329 15.45 -25.61 37.09
C SER A 329 14.33 -24.76 36.47
N VAL A 330 14.39 -24.57 35.15
CA VAL A 330 13.31 -23.99 34.35
C VAL A 330 12.44 -25.11 33.77
N PRO A 331 11.10 -25.04 33.86
CA PRO A 331 10.22 -26.01 33.22
C PRO A 331 10.46 -26.08 31.71
N ALA A 332 10.45 -27.28 31.12
CA ALA A 332 10.67 -27.45 29.68
C ALA A 332 9.55 -26.85 28.81
N THR A 333 8.39 -26.55 29.40
CA THR A 333 7.23 -25.91 28.79
C THR A 333 7.25 -24.39 28.90
N ALA A 334 8.24 -23.81 29.59
CA ALA A 334 8.32 -22.38 29.81
C ALA A 334 8.75 -21.62 28.54
N SER A 335 8.34 -20.35 28.44
CA SER A 335 8.92 -19.36 27.53
C SER A 335 9.85 -18.43 28.30
N ILE A 336 11.00 -18.09 27.71
CA ILE A 336 11.91 -17.10 28.30
C ILE A 336 11.33 -15.72 28.02
N GLN A 337 11.13 -14.93 29.07
CA GLN A 337 10.66 -13.55 28.96
C GLN A 337 11.86 -12.58 28.85
N LYS A 338 12.92 -12.84 29.63
CA LYS A 338 14.16 -12.08 29.59
C LYS A 338 15.31 -12.84 30.25
N ALA A 339 16.54 -12.65 29.79
CA ALA A 339 17.74 -13.13 30.45
C ALA A 339 18.81 -12.04 30.50
N LEU A 340 19.32 -11.74 31.70
CA LEU A 340 20.28 -10.66 31.92
C LEU A 340 21.59 -11.22 32.47
N LEU A 341 22.69 -10.93 31.79
CA LEU A 341 24.04 -11.21 32.23
C LEU A 341 24.62 -9.97 32.93
N TYR A 342 25.15 -10.18 34.13
CA TYR A 342 25.85 -9.19 34.93
C TYR A 342 27.30 -9.61 35.07
N TRP A 343 28.24 -8.67 35.01
CA TRP A 343 29.62 -8.91 35.40
C TRP A 343 30.22 -7.68 36.07
N SER A 344 31.26 -7.89 36.86
CA SER A 344 31.95 -6.82 37.54
C SER A 344 33.41 -7.16 37.81
N HIS A 345 34.26 -6.14 37.81
CA HIS A 345 35.68 -6.28 38.07
C HIS A 345 36.31 -5.07 38.76
N SER A 346 37.48 -5.30 39.35
CA SER A 346 38.36 -4.27 39.88
C SER A 346 39.43 -3.90 38.85
N ASN A 347 39.34 -2.70 38.27
CA ASN A 347 40.34 -2.17 37.34
C ASN A 347 40.18 -0.65 37.19
N TYR A 348 41.19 0.02 36.66
CA TYR A 348 41.13 1.46 36.35
C TYR A 348 40.58 1.74 34.95
N THR A 349 40.54 0.72 34.09
CA THR A 349 39.99 0.79 32.74
C THR A 349 38.71 -0.01 32.66
N LEU A 350 37.78 0.44 31.81
CA LEU A 350 36.59 -0.32 31.46
C LEU A 350 36.96 -1.62 30.74
N ASP A 351 36.14 -2.64 30.95
CA ASP A 351 36.14 -3.89 30.20
C ASP A 351 34.66 -4.28 29.97
N ASP A 352 34.08 -3.62 28.99
CA ASP A 352 32.66 -3.67 28.67
C ASP A 352 32.27 -4.88 27.82
N THR A 353 33.21 -5.79 27.53
CA THR A 353 32.96 -6.93 26.65
C THR A 353 33.54 -8.20 27.24
N VAL A 354 32.70 -9.22 27.41
CA VAL A 354 33.10 -10.57 27.85
C VAL A 354 32.69 -11.61 26.81
N THR A 355 33.26 -12.81 26.89
CA THR A 355 32.74 -13.95 26.14
C THR A 355 31.84 -14.79 27.03
N PHE A 356 30.57 -14.93 26.65
CA PHE A 356 29.56 -15.76 27.32
C PHE A 356 29.06 -16.84 26.37
N GLU A 357 29.13 -18.11 26.79
CA GLU A 357 28.74 -19.26 25.95
C GLU A 357 29.41 -19.28 24.55
N GLY A 358 30.66 -18.79 24.49
CA GLY A 358 31.45 -18.71 23.26
C GLY A 358 31.07 -17.56 22.31
N GLN A 359 30.20 -16.65 22.75
CA GLN A 359 29.80 -15.45 22.00
C GLN A 359 30.29 -14.20 22.73
N GLN A 360 30.74 -13.18 21.99
CA GLN A 360 31.06 -11.88 22.59
C GLN A 360 29.76 -11.19 23.00
N VAL A 361 29.72 -10.71 24.25
CA VAL A 361 28.63 -9.95 24.83
C VAL A 361 29.21 -8.63 25.31
N THR A 362 28.69 -7.54 24.76
CA THR A 362 29.04 -6.17 25.16
C THR A 362 27.96 -5.63 26.09
N ALA A 363 28.37 -4.84 27.08
CA ALA A 363 27.49 -4.23 28.07
C ALA A 363 26.51 -3.25 27.41
N GLU A 364 25.24 -3.36 27.76
CA GLU A 364 24.21 -2.37 27.44
C GLU A 364 24.12 -1.29 28.52
N ARG A 365 24.54 -1.62 29.75
CA ARG A 365 24.63 -0.67 30.86
C ARG A 365 25.94 -0.85 31.60
N ILE A 366 26.57 0.27 31.92
CA ILE A 366 27.86 0.33 32.61
C ILE A 366 27.69 1.20 33.85
N TYR A 367 28.29 0.78 34.95
CA TYR A 367 28.31 1.51 36.21
C TYR A 367 29.72 1.62 36.76
N GLU A 368 29.98 2.69 37.51
CA GLU A 368 31.24 2.88 38.24
C GLU A 368 30.96 3.02 39.74
N SER A 369 31.79 2.41 40.58
CA SER A 369 31.88 2.76 42.00
C SER A 369 33.34 2.86 42.41
N GLY A 370 33.60 3.47 43.56
CA GLY A 370 34.96 3.66 44.03
C GLY A 370 35.08 3.63 45.54
N LEU A 371 36.24 3.16 46.00
CA LEU A 371 36.62 3.14 47.40
C LEU A 371 37.86 4.01 47.58
N ASN A 372 37.80 4.97 48.51
CA ASN A 372 38.99 5.70 48.94
C ASN A 372 39.57 5.05 50.19
N PHE A 373 40.69 4.37 50.04
CA PHE A 373 41.38 3.71 51.13
C PHE A 373 42.78 4.30 51.31
N ASN A 374 43.01 4.94 52.46
CA ASN A 374 44.29 5.58 52.80
C ASN A 374 44.84 6.60 51.76
N GLY A 375 43.97 7.19 50.93
CA GLY A 375 44.35 8.15 49.90
C GLY A 375 44.55 7.56 48.51
N ASP A 376 44.48 6.23 48.37
CA ASP A 376 44.35 5.55 47.08
C ASP A 376 42.87 5.48 46.69
N ILE A 377 42.55 5.82 45.45
CA ILE A 377 41.19 5.75 44.90
C ILE A 377 41.14 4.47 44.05
N LEU A 378 40.40 3.47 44.53
CA LEU A 378 40.16 2.23 43.82
C LEU A 378 38.88 2.37 43.00
N THR A 379 38.87 1.84 41.78
CA THR A 379 37.73 1.89 40.86
C THR A 379 37.23 0.48 40.58
N PHE A 380 35.91 0.35 40.54
CA PHE A 380 35.20 -0.88 40.23
C PHE A 380 34.16 -0.57 39.17
N TYR A 381 33.96 -1.50 38.25
CA TYR A 381 32.96 -1.35 37.20
C TYR A 381 31.96 -2.50 37.21
N GLY A 382 30.70 -2.18 36.98
CA GLY A 382 29.60 -3.12 36.86
C GLY A 382 28.98 -3.03 35.48
N TYR A 383 28.53 -4.15 34.95
CA TYR A 383 28.02 -4.25 33.59
C TYR A 383 26.77 -5.12 33.54
N VAL A 384 25.85 -4.78 32.64
CA VAL A 384 24.63 -5.56 32.36
C VAL A 384 24.40 -5.67 30.86
N SER A 385 23.97 -6.84 30.39
CA SER A 385 23.59 -7.05 28.99
C SER A 385 22.44 -8.06 28.87
N ASP A 386 21.51 -7.84 27.93
CA ASP A 386 20.47 -8.80 27.57
C ASP A 386 21.04 -9.94 26.71
N VAL A 387 20.96 -11.15 27.25
CA VAL A 387 21.43 -12.39 26.62
C VAL A 387 20.28 -13.36 26.31
N THR A 388 19.04 -12.85 26.23
CA THR A 388 17.84 -13.66 25.98
C THR A 388 17.99 -14.52 24.73
N SER A 389 18.46 -13.94 23.63
CA SER A 389 18.67 -14.64 22.35
C SER A 389 19.69 -15.80 22.45
N ILE A 390 20.73 -15.65 23.27
CA ILE A 390 21.72 -16.71 23.52
C ILE A 390 21.04 -17.89 24.23
N LEU A 391 20.23 -17.61 25.25
CA LEU A 391 19.52 -18.65 26.00
C LEU A 391 18.42 -19.33 25.18
N GLU A 392 17.69 -18.57 24.36
CA GLU A 392 16.74 -19.13 23.39
C GLU A 392 17.43 -20.07 22.40
N GLY A 393 18.64 -19.71 21.95
CA GLY A 393 19.48 -20.55 21.10
C GLY A 393 19.95 -21.86 21.76
N ILE A 394 20.16 -21.87 23.07
CA ILE A 394 20.45 -23.08 23.86
C ILE A 394 19.20 -23.97 23.98
N GLY A 395 18.02 -23.33 24.05
CA GLY A 395 16.72 -23.98 24.18
C GLY A 395 16.35 -24.30 25.62
N VAL A 396 15.13 -23.93 26.03
CA VAL A 396 14.61 -24.03 27.41
C VAL A 396 14.79 -25.42 28.03
N ALA A 397 14.59 -26.49 27.25
CA ALA A 397 14.73 -27.86 27.71
C ALA A 397 16.15 -28.24 28.17
N ASN A 398 17.18 -27.50 27.72
CA ASN A 398 18.58 -27.78 28.04
C ASN A 398 19.11 -26.93 29.20
N LEU A 399 18.49 -25.78 29.50
CA LEU A 399 18.96 -24.81 30.49
C LEU A 399 19.21 -25.42 31.88
N GLY A 400 18.39 -26.39 32.30
CA GLY A 400 18.56 -27.07 33.59
C GLY A 400 19.80 -27.95 33.70
N THR A 401 20.52 -28.18 32.59
CA THR A 401 21.75 -28.98 32.54
C THR A 401 22.95 -28.23 31.94
N THR A 402 22.73 -27.00 31.44
CA THR A 402 23.79 -26.17 30.86
C THR A 402 24.72 -25.68 31.96
N THR A 403 26.02 -25.84 31.73
CA THR A 403 27.06 -25.13 32.46
C THR A 403 27.36 -23.86 31.68
N PHE A 404 27.10 -22.71 32.28
CA PHE A 404 27.33 -21.42 31.69
C PHE A 404 28.77 -20.99 31.95
N ASP A 405 29.49 -20.64 30.89
CA ASP A 405 30.90 -20.27 30.88
C ASP A 405 31.06 -18.78 30.52
N VAL A 406 31.83 -18.04 31.33
CA VAL A 406 32.27 -16.66 31.06
C VAL A 406 33.80 -16.61 31.00
N THR A 407 34.34 -15.96 29.97
CA THR A 407 35.78 -15.75 29.77
C THR A 407 36.09 -14.31 29.34
N ASP A 408 37.38 -14.00 29.25
CA ASP A 408 37.91 -12.74 28.72
C ASP A 408 37.62 -11.48 29.56
N LEU A 409 37.36 -11.65 30.86
CA LEU A 409 37.28 -10.53 31.82
C LEU A 409 38.67 -10.13 32.33
N GLU A 410 39.05 -8.86 32.16
CA GLU A 410 40.32 -8.27 32.60
C GLU A 410 40.24 -7.69 34.03
N ILE A 411 40.86 -8.39 34.98
CA ILE A 411 40.86 -8.02 36.40
C ILE A 411 42.24 -7.54 36.84
N ASN A 412 42.31 -6.39 37.50
CA ASN A 412 43.53 -5.89 38.11
C ASN A 412 43.71 -6.46 39.52
N SER A 413 44.57 -7.48 39.65
CA SER A 413 45.01 -8.04 40.93
C SER A 413 46.33 -7.46 41.44
N GLY A 414 46.72 -6.27 40.96
CA GLY A 414 47.92 -5.56 41.40
C GLY A 414 47.70 -4.67 42.62
N PHE A 415 48.75 -3.94 43.01
CA PHE A 415 48.63 -2.86 44.00
C PHE A 415 47.74 -1.73 43.44
N PRO A 416 46.78 -1.17 44.22
CA PRO A 416 46.48 -1.45 45.63
C PRO A 416 45.36 -2.48 45.88
N PHE A 417 44.65 -2.97 44.86
CA PHE A 417 43.49 -3.87 45.00
C PHE A 417 43.81 -5.14 45.80
N CYS A 418 44.90 -5.83 45.45
CA CYS A 418 45.35 -7.06 46.09
C CYS A 418 45.78 -6.85 47.55
N ASP A 419 46.47 -5.74 47.84
CA ASP A 419 46.99 -5.44 49.17
C ASP A 419 45.88 -5.03 50.15
N TYR A 420 44.80 -4.43 49.65
CA TYR A 420 43.61 -4.11 50.42
C TYR A 420 42.54 -5.21 50.38
N GLN A 421 42.83 -6.33 49.71
CA GLN A 421 41.93 -7.50 49.59
C GLN A 421 40.58 -7.17 48.94
N THR A 422 40.56 -6.19 48.03
CA THR A 422 39.39 -5.74 47.25
C THR A 422 39.56 -6.08 45.77
N VAL A 423 39.98 -7.31 45.49
CA VAL A 423 40.04 -7.81 44.11
C VAL A 423 38.65 -8.34 43.77
N LEU A 424 38.05 -7.75 42.73
CA LEU A 424 36.72 -8.09 42.24
C LEU A 424 36.82 -8.71 40.86
N GLY A 425 36.13 -9.83 40.65
CA GLY A 425 36.02 -10.47 39.36
C GLY A 425 34.94 -11.53 39.38
N GLY A 426 33.75 -11.21 38.87
CA GLY A 426 32.60 -12.08 38.98
C GLY A 426 31.51 -11.79 37.96
N TRP A 427 30.54 -12.70 37.89
CA TRP A 427 29.39 -12.59 37.00
C TRP A 427 28.15 -13.25 37.60
N SER A 428 26.97 -12.86 37.11
CA SER A 428 25.68 -13.45 37.47
C SER A 428 24.76 -13.47 36.25
N LEU A 429 23.91 -14.48 36.13
CA LEU A 429 22.91 -14.60 35.08
C LEU A 429 21.54 -14.71 35.75
N MET A 430 20.60 -13.85 35.38
CA MET A 430 19.20 -13.94 35.79
C MET A 430 18.34 -14.35 34.59
N VAL A 431 17.45 -15.33 34.78
CA VAL A 431 16.55 -15.83 33.74
C VAL A 431 15.11 -15.72 34.23
N PHE A 432 14.33 -14.85 33.58
CA PHE A 432 12.91 -14.62 33.81
C PHE A 432 12.11 -15.43 32.77
N TYR A 433 11.12 -16.19 33.21
CA TYR A 433 10.36 -17.08 32.36
C TYR A 433 8.89 -17.17 32.76
N GLU A 434 8.05 -17.54 31.81
CA GLU A 434 6.62 -17.77 32.01
C GLU A 434 6.26 -19.23 31.74
N ASP A 435 5.38 -19.81 32.55
CA ASP A 435 4.87 -21.17 32.37
C ASP A 435 3.47 -21.29 32.97
N ALA A 436 2.51 -21.85 32.22
CA ALA A 436 1.11 -21.94 32.64
C ALA A 436 0.87 -22.74 33.94
N SER A 437 1.85 -23.51 34.43
CA SER A 437 1.76 -24.22 35.72
C SER A 437 2.10 -23.35 36.93
N LEU A 438 2.64 -22.14 36.72
CA LEU A 438 3.03 -21.21 37.77
C LEU A 438 1.83 -20.42 38.29
N PRO A 439 1.89 -19.88 39.53
CA PRO A 439 0.89 -18.94 40.02
C PRO A 439 1.09 -17.54 39.42
N ALA A 440 -0.02 -16.83 39.19
CA ALA A 440 -0.04 -15.41 38.80
C ALA A 440 0.80 -14.56 39.78
N SER A 441 1.81 -13.89 39.26
CA SER A 441 2.77 -13.12 40.07
C SER A 441 3.24 -11.86 39.34
N ASN A 442 3.72 -10.89 40.11
CA ASN A 442 4.56 -9.80 39.63
C ASN A 442 6.02 -10.07 40.02
N ILE A 443 6.96 -9.80 39.12
CA ILE A 443 8.40 -9.81 39.38
C ILE A 443 8.94 -8.43 39.04
N ASN A 444 9.60 -7.78 40.00
CA ASN A 444 10.19 -6.47 39.82
C ASN A 444 11.70 -6.57 40.06
N LEU A 445 12.49 -6.11 39.09
CA LEU A 445 13.94 -6.09 39.13
C LEU A 445 14.42 -4.64 39.25
N TYR A 446 15.19 -4.39 40.30
CA TYR A 446 15.81 -3.12 40.63
C TYR A 446 17.31 -3.26 40.39
N GLU A 447 17.93 -2.28 39.73
CA GLU A 447 19.36 -2.32 39.38
C GLU A 447 20.03 -0.98 39.74
N GLY A 448 21.32 -1.03 40.03
CA GLY A 448 22.17 0.10 40.39
C GLY A 448 23.62 -0.37 40.55
N PHE A 449 24.45 0.42 41.21
CA PHE A 449 25.83 0.04 41.55
C PHE A 449 26.31 0.87 42.75
N ASP A 450 25.64 0.67 43.89
CA ASP A 450 25.83 1.48 45.09
C ASP A 450 26.89 0.84 46.01
N GLY A 451 28.10 1.37 45.96
CA GLY A 451 29.23 0.99 46.79
C GLY A 451 29.17 1.64 48.17
N LEU A 452 29.15 0.81 49.19
CA LEU A 452 29.02 1.24 50.58
C LEU A 452 30.13 0.64 51.44
N SER A 453 30.61 1.44 52.39
CA SER A 453 31.40 0.99 53.53
C SER A 453 31.04 1.84 54.73
N ASN A 454 30.78 1.19 55.86
CA ASN A 454 30.32 1.78 57.11
C ASN A 454 29.08 2.66 56.95
N ALA A 455 28.19 2.26 56.05
CA ALA A 455 27.03 3.02 55.63
C ALA A 455 25.80 2.12 55.52
N SER A 456 24.62 2.73 55.52
CA SER A 456 23.36 2.05 55.27
C SER A 456 22.59 2.79 54.19
N THR A 457 21.90 2.03 53.36
CA THR A 457 20.93 2.54 52.38
C THR A 457 19.64 1.74 52.47
N SER A 458 18.56 2.28 51.91
CA SER A 458 17.27 1.58 51.86
C SER A 458 16.51 2.01 50.62
N PHE A 459 15.85 1.05 49.98
CA PHE A 459 15.08 1.28 48.76
C PHE A 459 13.72 0.58 48.85
N THR A 460 12.73 1.20 48.21
CA THR A 460 11.36 0.68 48.17
C THR A 460 11.23 -0.30 47.02
N LEU A 461 10.79 -1.51 47.34
CA LEU A 461 10.36 -2.53 46.41
C LEU A 461 8.83 -2.43 46.31
N ASP A 462 8.31 -1.80 45.26
CA ASP A 462 6.90 -1.47 45.05
C ASP A 462 6.35 -2.15 43.79
N SER A 463 5.24 -1.63 43.25
CA SER A 463 4.66 -2.03 41.95
C SER A 463 4.16 -3.48 41.88
N PHE A 464 3.61 -3.95 42.99
CA PHE A 464 2.82 -5.19 43.06
C PHE A 464 1.56 -4.96 43.89
N PHE A 465 0.64 -5.93 43.90
CA PHE A 465 -0.48 -5.96 44.84
C PHE A 465 -0.60 -7.38 45.38
N ALA A 466 -0.09 -7.60 46.59
CA ALA A 466 0.03 -8.94 47.15
C ALA A 466 -1.35 -9.56 47.40
N ILE A 467 -1.66 -10.68 46.73
CA ILE A 467 -2.84 -11.49 47.10
C ILE A 467 -2.52 -12.32 48.34
N ALA A 468 -1.32 -12.87 48.39
CA ALA A 468 -0.81 -13.68 49.49
C ALA A 468 0.72 -13.65 49.50
N GLY A 469 1.32 -13.91 50.67
CA GLY A 469 2.77 -14.04 50.77
C GLY A 469 3.30 -15.38 50.23
N THR A 470 2.51 -16.46 50.19
CA THR A 470 2.99 -17.80 49.78
C THR A 470 3.58 -17.80 48.36
N GLY A 471 4.88 -18.09 48.25
CA GLY A 471 5.61 -18.07 46.97
C GLY A 471 6.32 -16.75 46.66
N ALA A 472 6.24 -15.76 47.56
CA ALA A 472 7.02 -14.53 47.47
C ALA A 472 8.50 -14.78 47.84
N LYS A 473 9.40 -14.25 47.02
CA LYS A 473 10.86 -14.34 47.23
C LYS A 473 11.56 -13.06 46.82
N ALA A 474 12.71 -12.79 47.42
CA ALA A 474 13.59 -11.69 47.02
C ALA A 474 15.04 -12.17 46.88
N SER A 475 15.72 -11.70 45.83
CA SER A 475 17.13 -11.98 45.56
C SER A 475 17.95 -10.70 45.61
N PHE A 476 19.16 -10.78 46.13
CA PHE A 476 20.11 -9.67 46.26
C PHE A 476 21.42 -10.06 45.60
N LEU A 477 21.89 -9.23 44.66
CA LEU A 477 23.21 -9.32 44.06
C LEU A 477 24.08 -8.20 44.61
N SER A 478 25.18 -8.58 45.22
CA SER A 478 26.25 -7.65 45.58
C SER A 478 27.60 -8.18 45.18
N TRP A 479 28.49 -7.24 44.91
CA TRP A 479 29.89 -7.48 44.59
C TRP A 479 30.77 -7.09 45.77
N GLU A 480 31.95 -7.71 45.81
CA GLU A 480 32.81 -7.73 47.00
C GLU A 480 32.08 -8.32 48.21
N GLY A 481 32.59 -8.12 49.42
CA GLY A 481 32.13 -8.84 50.61
C GLY A 481 33.20 -9.78 51.16
N ASP A 482 33.63 -9.58 52.39
CA ASP A 482 34.58 -10.41 53.11
C ASP A 482 33.85 -11.30 54.11
N ALA A 483 33.99 -12.61 53.94
CA ALA A 483 33.46 -13.59 54.88
C ALA A 483 33.90 -13.33 56.34
N THR A 484 35.07 -12.72 56.58
CA THR A 484 35.64 -12.49 57.91
C THR A 484 35.26 -11.17 58.57
N LEU A 485 34.76 -10.21 57.79
CA LEU A 485 34.17 -8.99 58.33
C LEU A 485 32.70 -9.33 58.58
N ASP A 486 32.25 -9.35 59.83
CA ASP A 486 30.91 -9.85 60.19
C ASP A 486 29.99 -8.78 60.79
N GLY A 487 30.30 -7.52 60.49
CA GLY A 487 29.66 -6.36 61.09
C GLY A 487 29.98 -6.13 62.57
N ASN A 488 30.75 -7.01 63.23
CA ASN A 488 31.26 -6.83 64.59
C ASN A 488 32.79 -6.70 64.64
N SER A 489 33.46 -6.79 63.49
CA SER A 489 34.91 -6.65 63.33
C SER A 489 35.43 -5.25 63.71
N GLU A 490 36.68 -5.20 64.17
CA GLU A 490 37.37 -3.96 64.59
C GLU A 490 37.51 -3.00 63.39
N GLY A 491 36.82 -1.86 63.46
CA GLY A 491 36.75 -0.89 62.36
C GLY A 491 35.32 -0.56 61.93
N THR A 492 34.34 -1.39 62.32
CA THR A 492 32.93 -1.13 62.05
C THR A 492 32.43 0.06 62.87
N THR A 493 31.86 1.06 62.18
CA THR A 493 31.21 2.24 62.77
C THR A 493 29.70 2.26 62.52
N ASN A 494 29.19 1.39 61.63
CA ASN A 494 27.76 1.20 61.45
C ASN A 494 27.15 0.39 62.62
N PRO A 495 26.21 0.95 63.40
CA PRO A 495 25.62 0.26 64.55
C PRO A 495 24.74 -0.94 64.18
N ASN A 496 24.38 -1.08 62.90
CA ASN A 496 23.54 -2.18 62.41
C ASN A 496 24.35 -3.39 61.90
N GLY A 497 25.68 -3.30 61.83
CA GLY A 497 26.55 -4.35 61.29
C GLY A 497 26.35 -4.57 59.79
N GLU A 498 26.56 -5.81 59.32
CA GLU A 498 26.43 -6.24 57.91
C GLU A 498 25.16 -7.06 57.72
N ARG A 499 24.06 -6.37 57.41
CA ARG A 499 22.72 -6.98 57.45
C ARG A 499 21.88 -6.62 56.24
N LEU A 500 21.17 -7.62 55.73
CA LEU A 500 20.00 -7.46 54.88
C LEU A 500 18.71 -7.65 55.70
N SER A 501 17.74 -6.74 55.51
CA SER A 501 16.42 -6.87 56.12
C SER A 501 15.31 -6.28 55.25
N ILE A 502 14.10 -6.82 55.38
CA ILE A 502 12.91 -6.29 54.71
C ILE A 502 11.97 -5.69 55.76
N THR A 503 11.58 -4.44 55.55
CA THR A 503 10.49 -3.80 56.28
C THR A 503 9.22 -3.86 55.45
N ASN A 504 8.17 -4.51 55.96
CA ASN A 504 6.90 -4.58 55.24
C ASN A 504 6.11 -3.26 55.32
N GLN A 505 5.00 -3.15 54.58
CA GLN A 505 4.20 -1.91 54.51
C GLN A 505 3.61 -1.50 55.88
N ALA A 506 3.40 -2.45 56.79
CA ALA A 506 2.97 -2.18 58.16
C ALA A 506 4.10 -1.68 59.09
N GLY A 507 5.33 -1.58 58.59
CA GLY A 507 6.50 -1.07 59.32
C GLY A 507 7.21 -2.11 60.20
N PHE A 508 6.93 -3.41 60.03
CA PHE A 508 7.67 -4.46 60.73
C PHE A 508 8.93 -4.81 59.96
N ASN A 509 10.09 -4.75 60.62
CA ASN A 509 11.38 -5.10 60.03
C ASN A 509 11.76 -6.56 60.32
N PHE A 510 12.14 -7.30 59.29
CA PHE A 510 12.52 -8.71 59.32
C PHE A 510 13.93 -8.88 58.78
N THR A 511 14.86 -9.33 59.64
CA THR A 511 16.22 -9.69 59.22
C THR A 511 16.20 -10.93 58.34
N LEU A 512 16.84 -10.86 57.18
CA LEU A 512 17.04 -12.02 56.32
C LEU A 512 18.18 -12.87 56.90
N SER A 513 17.97 -14.18 57.04
CA SER A 513 18.93 -15.08 57.69
C SER A 513 18.94 -16.45 57.01
N GLY A 514 20.11 -17.08 56.88
CA GLY A 514 20.21 -18.47 56.39
C GLY A 514 21.39 -18.78 55.47
N ASP A 515 22.11 -17.77 55.00
CA ASP A 515 23.26 -17.73 54.07
C ASP A 515 24.55 -18.50 54.47
N GLY A 516 24.43 -19.68 55.09
CA GLY A 516 25.58 -20.56 55.26
C GLY A 516 26.51 -20.31 56.44
N GLY A 517 26.19 -19.35 57.32
CA GLY A 517 26.47 -19.50 58.75
C GLY A 517 27.83 -19.03 59.24
N GLN A 518 27.94 -17.73 59.48
CA GLN A 518 28.84 -17.19 60.50
C GLN A 518 28.05 -16.58 61.67
N THR A 519 28.57 -16.76 62.88
CA THR A 519 27.99 -16.20 64.11
C THR A 519 28.24 -14.70 64.15
N GLY A 520 27.30 -13.88 63.67
CA GLY A 520 27.53 -12.43 63.62
C GLY A 520 26.51 -11.64 62.82
N ASN A 521 25.77 -12.30 61.92
CA ASN A 521 24.90 -11.68 60.91
C ASN A 521 25.75 -10.91 59.89
N ASN A 522 26.38 -11.66 58.97
CA ASN A 522 27.10 -11.15 57.79
C ASN A 522 26.38 -11.64 56.53
N ALA A 523 25.61 -10.74 55.90
CA ALA A 523 24.86 -11.00 54.68
C ALA A 523 25.65 -10.79 53.38
N TYR A 524 26.93 -10.39 53.46
CA TYR A 524 27.80 -10.13 52.30
C TYR A 524 29.09 -10.96 52.44
N ASN A 525 28.93 -12.27 52.49
CA ASN A 525 29.95 -13.23 52.88
C ASN A 525 30.54 -14.01 51.68
N SER A 526 30.33 -13.52 50.45
CA SER A 526 30.80 -14.13 49.20
C SER A 526 30.21 -15.53 48.95
N THR A 527 28.93 -15.72 49.24
CA THR A 527 28.23 -16.99 48.96
C THR A 527 27.09 -16.82 47.97
N ALA A 528 26.60 -17.95 47.45
CA ALA A 528 25.27 -17.98 46.85
C ALA A 528 24.32 -18.83 47.68
N PHE A 529 23.28 -18.20 48.20
CA PHE A 529 22.24 -18.82 48.98
C PHE A 529 20.89 -18.83 48.25
N ASP A 530 20.13 -19.92 48.36
CA ASP A 530 18.73 -19.95 47.96
C ASP A 530 17.94 -20.94 48.83
N ASN A 531 17.02 -20.44 49.65
CA ASN A 531 16.12 -21.25 50.48
C ASN A 531 14.69 -21.35 49.93
N THR A 532 14.43 -20.86 48.72
CA THR A 532 13.12 -20.89 48.06
C THR A 532 12.85 -22.19 47.31
N GLN A 533 13.86 -23.06 47.22
CA GLN A 533 13.84 -24.34 46.53
C GLN A 533 14.44 -25.46 47.39
N VAL A 534 14.24 -26.71 46.96
CA VAL A 534 14.72 -27.89 47.69
C VAL A 534 15.54 -28.80 46.75
N PRO A 535 16.78 -29.18 47.14
CA PRO A 535 17.51 -28.73 48.32
C PRO A 535 17.92 -27.26 48.24
N ASN A 536 18.10 -26.60 49.40
CA ASN A 536 18.61 -25.24 49.45
C ASN A 536 19.97 -25.15 48.76
N VAL A 537 20.22 -24.06 48.04
CA VAL A 537 21.54 -23.72 47.51
C VAL A 537 22.32 -22.99 48.59
N ASN A 538 23.58 -23.35 48.75
CA ASN A 538 24.54 -22.69 49.64
C ASN A 538 25.96 -22.99 49.14
N ASN A 539 26.46 -22.11 48.27
CA ASN A 539 27.79 -22.23 47.66
C ASN A 539 28.75 -21.19 48.23
N GLY A 540 29.72 -21.64 49.04
CA GLY A 540 30.73 -20.77 49.66
C GLY A 540 32.00 -20.53 48.84
N SER A 541 31.99 -20.82 47.54
CA SER A 541 33.18 -20.70 46.66
C SER A 541 33.05 -19.60 45.62
N LEU A 542 32.23 -18.57 45.88
CA LEU A 542 31.96 -17.46 44.96
C LEU A 542 32.77 -16.19 45.23
N TYR A 543 33.76 -16.26 46.13
CA TYR A 543 34.75 -15.24 46.48
C TYR A 543 34.66 -13.91 45.69
N GLY A 544 34.18 -12.84 46.33
CA GLY A 544 33.95 -11.53 45.73
C GLY A 544 32.60 -11.35 45.03
N VAL A 545 31.74 -12.39 45.05
CA VAL A 545 30.36 -12.34 44.55
C VAL A 545 29.43 -12.87 45.62
N ASP A 546 28.39 -12.10 45.91
CA ASP A 546 27.32 -12.49 46.83
C ASP A 546 25.97 -12.50 46.09
N TRP A 547 25.31 -13.65 46.07
CA TRP A 547 23.99 -13.84 45.46
C TRP A 547 23.06 -14.60 46.39
N ASP A 548 22.18 -13.89 47.07
CA ASP A 548 21.32 -14.48 48.06
C ASP A 548 19.85 -14.35 47.73
N THR A 549 19.12 -15.46 47.74
CA THR A 549 17.69 -15.56 47.46
C THR A 549 16.94 -16.07 48.70
N PHE A 550 16.08 -15.22 49.23
CA PHE A 550 15.34 -15.47 50.46
C PHE A 550 13.84 -15.70 50.18
N ASP A 551 13.29 -16.72 50.83
CA ASP A 551 11.85 -16.88 51.03
C ASP A 551 11.36 -15.80 51.98
N ILE A 552 10.52 -14.90 51.45
CA ILE A 552 9.95 -13.77 52.19
C ILE A 552 8.43 -13.93 52.36
N ALA A 553 7.90 -15.14 52.14
CA ALA A 553 6.47 -15.38 52.14
C ALA A 553 5.77 -15.01 53.45
N SER A 554 6.48 -15.13 54.58
CA SER A 554 5.95 -14.74 55.89
C SER A 554 6.07 -13.25 56.21
N TYR A 555 6.77 -12.48 55.36
CA TYR A 555 7.02 -11.04 55.55
C TYR A 555 6.07 -10.18 54.72
N ILE A 556 5.51 -10.74 53.64
CA ILE A 556 4.49 -10.11 52.78
C ILE A 556 3.09 -10.43 53.31
N ALA A 557 2.31 -9.39 53.61
CA ALA A 557 0.90 -9.51 53.94
C ALA A 557 0.01 -9.34 52.70
N PRO A 558 -1.19 -9.96 52.65
CA PRO A 558 -2.19 -9.61 51.65
C PRO A 558 -2.44 -8.10 51.65
N THR A 559 -2.63 -7.52 50.47
CA THR A 559 -2.78 -6.08 50.17
C THR A 559 -1.52 -5.23 50.28
N ASP A 560 -0.37 -5.81 50.66
CA ASP A 560 0.90 -5.07 50.55
C ASP A 560 1.13 -4.68 49.08
N THR A 561 1.45 -3.41 48.86
CA THR A 561 1.79 -2.83 47.54
C THR A 561 3.27 -2.47 47.43
N GLN A 562 3.97 -2.52 48.56
CA GLN A 562 5.39 -2.23 48.65
C GLN A 562 5.99 -2.88 49.90
N VAL A 563 7.29 -3.11 49.86
CA VAL A 563 8.16 -3.34 51.01
C VAL A 563 9.43 -2.50 50.87
N THR A 564 10.22 -2.38 51.92
CA THR A 564 11.51 -1.68 51.90
C THR A 564 12.61 -2.68 52.15
N ALA A 565 13.56 -2.78 51.23
CA ALA A 565 14.82 -3.47 51.46
C ALA A 565 15.79 -2.51 52.16
N ASN A 566 16.38 -2.96 53.26
CA ASN A 566 17.38 -2.23 54.03
C ASN A 566 18.72 -2.95 53.91
N VAL A 567 19.71 -2.23 53.42
CA VAL A 567 21.09 -2.66 53.20
C VAL A 567 21.95 -1.95 54.23
N ASP A 568 22.39 -2.68 55.25
CA ASP A 568 23.33 -2.19 56.27
C ASP A 568 24.71 -2.79 56.00
N VAL A 569 25.73 -1.97 55.72
CA VAL A 569 27.12 -2.42 55.48
C VAL A 569 28.04 -1.94 56.60
N GLY A 570 28.89 -2.85 57.08
CA GLY A 570 29.81 -2.68 58.21
C GLY A 570 31.16 -2.11 57.77
N GLN A 571 32.28 -2.61 58.28
CA GLN A 571 33.59 -2.12 57.84
C GLN A 571 33.85 -2.41 56.35
N ASP A 572 33.28 -3.48 55.85
CA ASP A 572 33.51 -4.01 54.52
C ASP A 572 33.13 -3.02 53.41
N PHE A 573 33.65 -3.24 52.20
CA PHE A 573 33.20 -2.56 51.00
C PHE A 573 32.32 -3.51 50.20
N VAL A 574 31.05 -3.14 50.03
CA VAL A 574 30.05 -3.95 49.33
C VAL A 574 29.40 -3.08 48.27
N VAL A 575 29.30 -3.58 47.05
CA VAL A 575 28.62 -2.88 45.95
C VAL A 575 27.31 -3.57 45.63
N SER A 576 26.19 -2.93 45.95
CA SER A 576 24.85 -3.47 45.65
C SER A 576 24.50 -3.20 44.19
N ASN A 577 24.23 -4.27 43.42
CA ASN A 577 24.05 -4.16 41.97
C ASN A 577 22.63 -4.45 41.51
N ALA A 578 21.96 -5.46 42.10
CA ALA A 578 20.58 -5.77 41.72
C ALA A 578 19.77 -6.37 42.86
N VAL A 579 18.47 -6.08 42.87
CA VAL A 579 17.48 -6.75 43.72
C VAL A 579 16.27 -7.16 42.90
N VAL A 580 15.88 -8.42 43.03
CA VAL A 580 14.68 -8.96 42.41
C VAL A 580 13.68 -9.30 43.48
N ILE A 581 12.41 -8.94 43.28
CA ILE A 581 11.32 -9.40 44.14
C ILE A 581 10.23 -10.05 43.29
N LYS A 582 9.73 -11.20 43.73
CA LYS A 582 8.54 -11.85 43.18
C LYS A 582 7.43 -11.85 44.22
N VAL A 583 6.22 -11.42 43.84
CA VAL A 583 5.03 -11.42 44.70
C VAL A 583 3.80 -11.92 43.93
N PRO A 584 3.10 -12.97 44.42
CA PRO A 584 1.80 -13.37 43.87
C PRO A 584 0.79 -12.21 43.90
N SER A 585 0.24 -11.85 42.74
CA SER A 585 -0.53 -10.61 42.53
C SER A 585 -1.73 -10.81 41.61
N ASN A 586 -2.74 -9.92 41.68
CA ASN A 586 -3.89 -9.97 40.75
C ASN A 586 -3.45 -9.54 39.35
N LEU A 587 -4.03 -10.20 38.33
CA LEU A 587 -3.80 -9.87 36.93
C LEU A 587 -5.07 -10.01 36.08
N VAL A 588 -5.06 -9.41 34.90
CA VAL A 588 -6.06 -9.56 33.83
C VAL A 588 -5.31 -9.80 32.53
N THR A 589 -5.66 -10.84 31.79
CA THR A 589 -5.04 -11.16 30.50
C THR A 589 -6.05 -11.73 29.51
N GLY A 590 -5.77 -11.55 28.22
CA GLY A 590 -6.51 -12.12 27.10
C GLY A 590 -5.77 -11.91 25.79
N PHE A 591 -6.44 -12.23 24.69
CA PHE A 591 -5.92 -12.12 23.32
C PHE A 591 -6.71 -11.12 22.49
N VAL A 592 -6.00 -10.34 21.66
CA VAL A 592 -6.58 -9.68 20.49
C VAL A 592 -6.25 -10.51 19.26
N PHE A 593 -7.27 -10.85 18.46
CA PHE A 593 -7.10 -11.67 17.26
C PHE A 593 -7.92 -11.18 16.08
N GLU A 594 -7.47 -11.51 14.88
CA GLU A 594 -8.23 -11.35 13.65
C GLU A 594 -8.92 -12.67 13.29
N ASP A 595 -10.22 -12.60 13.04
CA ASP A 595 -11.01 -13.62 12.36
C ASP A 595 -11.03 -13.27 10.86
N ILE A 596 -9.99 -13.68 10.13
CA ILE A 596 -9.82 -13.42 8.70
C ILE A 596 -11.00 -14.01 7.90
N ASN A 597 -11.49 -15.18 8.31
CA ASN A 597 -12.44 -16.01 7.56
C ASN A 597 -13.87 -15.88 8.08
N TYR A 598 -14.19 -14.75 8.71
CA TYR A 598 -15.48 -14.50 9.33
C TYR A 598 -16.60 -14.54 8.27
N PRO A 599 -17.65 -15.39 8.43
CA PRO A 599 -18.72 -15.51 7.44
C PRO A 599 -19.85 -14.47 7.58
N GLY A 600 -19.79 -13.63 8.60
CA GLY A 600 -20.96 -12.89 9.12
C GLY A 600 -21.74 -13.71 10.17
N GLY A 601 -22.78 -13.12 10.75
CA GLY A 601 -23.57 -13.75 11.81
C GLY A 601 -23.07 -13.44 13.22
N ALA A 602 -23.09 -14.44 14.10
CA ALA A 602 -22.59 -14.28 15.47
C ALA A 602 -21.05 -14.35 15.49
N GLY A 603 -20.43 -13.54 16.34
CA GLY A 603 -18.99 -13.55 16.60
C GLY A 603 -18.46 -14.92 17.01
N ARG A 604 -17.20 -15.18 16.69
CA ARG A 604 -16.54 -16.46 16.96
C ARG A 604 -15.35 -16.23 17.88
N ASN A 605 -15.25 -17.04 18.93
CA ASN A 605 -14.05 -17.03 19.78
C ASN A 605 -12.83 -17.50 18.98
N ARG A 606 -11.63 -17.20 19.49
CA ARG A 606 -10.36 -17.46 18.81
C ARG A 606 -10.20 -18.91 18.35
N ALA A 607 -10.61 -19.87 19.17
CA ALA A 607 -10.51 -21.29 18.83
C ALA A 607 -11.43 -21.69 17.67
N THR A 608 -12.66 -21.17 17.64
CA THR A 608 -13.63 -21.46 16.57
C THR A 608 -13.25 -20.74 15.27
N ALA A 609 -12.75 -19.50 15.37
CA ALA A 609 -12.30 -18.70 14.23
C ALA A 609 -10.97 -19.17 13.63
N SER A 610 -10.22 -20.04 14.32
CA SER A 610 -8.77 -20.22 14.07
C SER A 610 -8.03 -18.87 14.05
N GLY A 611 -8.43 -17.98 14.96
CA GLY A 611 -8.08 -16.57 14.97
C GLY A 611 -6.58 -16.32 15.15
N GLN A 612 -6.03 -15.47 14.29
CA GLN A 612 -4.61 -15.11 14.30
C GLN A 612 -4.38 -13.97 15.29
N GLY A 613 -3.38 -14.10 16.15
CA GLY A 613 -3.05 -13.06 17.12
C GLY A 613 -2.56 -11.78 16.44
N VAL A 614 -3.02 -10.62 16.91
CA VAL A 614 -2.60 -9.31 16.37
C VAL A 614 -1.60 -8.67 17.33
N ALA A 615 -0.37 -8.43 16.85
CA ALA A 615 0.69 -7.83 17.65
C ALA A 615 0.60 -6.31 17.74
N ASN A 616 1.20 -5.73 18.79
CA ASN A 616 1.32 -4.27 19.00
C ASN A 616 -0.02 -3.52 19.09
N VAL A 617 -1.11 -4.21 19.41
CA VAL A 617 -2.42 -3.59 19.66
C VAL A 617 -2.40 -2.92 21.02
N THR A 618 -2.80 -1.67 21.08
CA THR A 618 -2.95 -0.90 22.32
C THR A 618 -4.18 -1.37 23.09
N VAL A 619 -3.95 -1.79 24.34
CA VAL A 619 -5.00 -2.21 25.28
C VAL A 619 -4.91 -1.33 26.52
N GLU A 620 -6.05 -0.83 26.96
CA GLU A 620 -6.18 0.14 28.06
C GLU A 620 -7.00 -0.45 29.21
N LEU A 621 -6.62 -0.11 30.43
CA LEU A 621 -7.34 -0.52 31.64
C LEU A 621 -7.88 0.70 32.37
N TYR A 622 -9.20 0.72 32.60
CA TYR A 622 -9.91 1.78 33.31
C TYR A 622 -10.45 1.27 34.65
N ASN A 623 -10.46 2.12 35.66
CA ASN A 623 -11.10 1.80 36.94
C ASN A 623 -12.64 1.98 36.88
N SER A 624 -13.33 1.61 37.96
CA SER A 624 -14.79 1.77 38.11
C SER A 624 -15.34 3.21 37.97
N LEU A 625 -14.49 4.25 38.00
CA LEU A 625 -14.87 5.64 37.75
C LEU A 625 -14.68 6.07 36.29
N GLY A 626 -14.20 5.17 35.43
CA GLY A 626 -13.86 5.45 34.03
C GLY A 626 -12.56 6.22 33.85
N LEU A 627 -11.66 6.21 34.84
CA LEU A 627 -10.33 6.83 34.74
C LEU A 627 -9.30 5.79 34.29
N LEU A 628 -8.51 6.15 33.26
CA LEU A 628 -7.41 5.32 32.76
C LEU A 628 -6.42 5.05 33.91
N GLN A 629 -6.08 3.78 34.11
CA GLN A 629 -5.11 3.33 35.11
C GLN A 629 -3.75 3.07 34.46
N THR A 630 -3.75 2.33 33.36
CA THR A 630 -2.54 1.95 32.63
C THR A 630 -2.90 1.49 31.23
N THR A 631 -1.88 1.38 30.38
CA THR A 631 -1.95 0.93 28.99
C THR A 631 -0.85 -0.11 28.76
N THR A 632 -1.11 -1.09 27.92
CA THR A 632 -0.14 -2.09 27.46
C THR A 632 -0.33 -2.36 25.96
N THR A 633 0.56 -3.13 25.36
CA THR A 633 0.42 -3.59 23.97
C THR A 633 0.45 -5.11 23.90
N THR A 634 -0.21 -5.67 22.89
CA THR A 634 -0.17 -7.12 22.66
C THR A 634 1.19 -7.60 22.16
N ASP A 635 1.57 -8.82 22.54
CA ASP A 635 2.77 -9.51 22.05
C ASP A 635 2.58 -10.06 20.62
N ALA A 636 3.59 -10.76 20.09
CA ALA A 636 3.56 -11.38 18.77
C ALA A 636 2.42 -12.40 18.55
N ASN A 637 1.85 -12.95 19.63
CA ASN A 637 0.74 -13.90 19.60
C ASN A 637 -0.62 -13.24 19.88
N GLY A 638 -0.66 -11.91 20.02
CA GLY A 638 -1.84 -11.13 20.35
C GLY A 638 -2.18 -11.08 21.84
N GLN A 639 -1.34 -11.59 22.74
CA GLN A 639 -1.62 -11.62 24.16
C GLN A 639 -1.31 -10.28 24.84
N TYR A 640 -2.18 -9.81 25.73
CA TYR A 640 -1.91 -8.67 26.61
C TYR A 640 -2.05 -9.05 28.08
N ILE A 641 -1.36 -8.31 28.97
CA ILE A 641 -1.36 -8.56 30.41
C ILE A 641 -1.39 -7.24 31.19
N PHE A 642 -2.31 -7.13 32.14
CA PHE A 642 -2.29 -6.15 33.23
C PHE A 642 -2.00 -6.85 34.54
N GLY A 643 -0.94 -6.47 35.25
CA GLY A 643 -0.57 -7.04 36.55
C GLY A 643 -0.63 -6.03 37.70
N GLY A 644 -0.50 -6.53 38.94
CA GLY A 644 -0.34 -5.67 40.13
C GLY A 644 -1.58 -4.86 40.53
N MET A 645 -2.79 -5.34 40.20
CA MET A 645 -4.03 -4.60 40.45
C MET A 645 -4.64 -4.85 41.83
N ALA A 646 -5.26 -3.83 42.41
CA ALA A 646 -6.11 -4.01 43.57
C ALA A 646 -7.39 -4.79 43.23
N ASP A 647 -8.03 -5.39 44.25
CA ASP A 647 -9.38 -5.93 44.09
C ASP A 647 -10.36 -4.81 43.70
N GLY A 648 -11.18 -5.05 42.69
CA GLY A 648 -12.07 -4.05 42.15
C GLY A 648 -12.64 -4.39 40.78
N THR A 649 -13.55 -3.55 40.31
CA THR A 649 -14.10 -3.63 38.96
C THR A 649 -13.34 -2.68 38.04
N TYR A 650 -12.93 -3.20 36.89
CA TYR A 650 -12.20 -2.51 35.85
C TYR A 650 -12.88 -2.72 34.49
N THR A 651 -12.55 -1.87 33.54
CA THR A 651 -12.92 -2.03 32.14
C THR A 651 -11.65 -2.15 31.31
N VAL A 652 -11.52 -3.25 30.58
CA VAL A 652 -10.49 -3.45 29.57
C VAL A 652 -11.02 -2.90 28.25
N ARG A 653 -10.21 -2.13 27.54
CA ARG A 653 -10.54 -1.58 26.24
C ARG A 653 -9.45 -1.90 25.24
N VAL A 654 -9.83 -2.37 24.06
CA VAL A 654 -8.93 -2.38 22.90
C VAL A 654 -9.13 -1.09 22.12
N VAL A 655 -8.03 -0.42 21.74
CA VAL A 655 -8.10 0.77 20.90
C VAL A 655 -8.11 0.32 19.44
N ASN A 656 -9.25 0.44 18.76
CA ASN A 656 -9.43 -0.18 17.45
C ASN A 656 -8.48 0.39 16.38
N GLU A 657 -8.07 1.66 16.51
CA GLU A 657 -7.11 2.30 15.59
C GLU A 657 -5.71 1.65 15.61
N SER A 658 -5.40 0.88 16.66
CA SER A 658 -4.15 0.12 16.79
C SER A 658 -4.25 -1.34 16.33
N VAL A 659 -5.44 -1.79 15.92
CA VAL A 659 -5.66 -3.15 15.42
C VAL A 659 -5.31 -3.19 13.94
N SER A 660 -4.15 -3.77 13.61
CA SER A 660 -3.74 -4.01 12.23
C SER A 660 -4.16 -5.39 11.74
N SER A 661 -4.31 -5.53 10.42
CA SER A 661 -4.59 -6.83 9.78
C SER A 661 -3.36 -7.72 9.83
N THR A 662 -3.57 -9.02 10.05
CA THR A 662 -2.55 -10.08 9.98
C THR A 662 -2.30 -10.56 8.55
N ARG A 663 -3.19 -10.22 7.61
CA ARG A 663 -2.94 -10.34 6.15
C ARG A 663 -1.78 -9.44 5.69
N GLY A 664 -1.15 -9.77 4.57
CA GLY A 664 -0.08 -8.94 4.02
C GLY A 664 -0.56 -7.54 3.68
N GLY A 665 0.31 -6.54 3.85
CA GLY A 665 -0.05 -5.12 3.78
C GLY A 665 -0.63 -4.54 5.08
N GLY A 666 -1.15 -5.37 5.99
CA GLY A 666 -1.86 -4.91 7.20
C GLY A 666 -1.04 -4.07 8.17
N VAL A 667 0.19 -4.47 8.49
CA VAL A 667 1.09 -3.71 9.38
C VAL A 667 1.41 -2.31 8.84
N GLY A 668 1.34 -2.12 7.51
CA GLY A 668 1.63 -0.84 6.84
C GLY A 668 0.41 0.01 6.53
N CYS A 669 -0.82 -0.49 6.76
CA CYS A 669 -2.04 0.21 6.39
C CYS A 669 -2.59 1.02 7.57
N SER A 670 -2.17 2.29 7.70
CA SER A 670 -2.68 3.19 8.74
C SER A 670 -4.15 3.56 8.59
N ASP A 671 -4.68 3.42 7.37
CA ASP A 671 -6.03 3.83 7.01
C ASP A 671 -6.99 2.62 6.96
N CYS A 672 -6.50 1.43 7.32
CA CYS A 672 -7.32 0.21 7.40
C CYS A 672 -7.90 0.07 8.80
N TYR A 673 -9.22 0.08 8.92
CA TYR A 673 -9.91 -0.12 10.19
C TYR A 673 -10.64 -1.45 10.23
N ALA A 674 -10.38 -2.20 11.31
CA ALA A 674 -11.08 -3.44 11.62
C ALA A 674 -12.43 -3.16 12.31
N VAL A 675 -13.32 -4.13 12.29
CA VAL A 675 -14.57 -4.13 13.06
C VAL A 675 -14.50 -5.22 14.12
N GLN A 676 -14.86 -4.92 15.37
CA GLN A 676 -14.97 -5.94 16.41
C GLN A 676 -16.09 -6.92 16.04
N THR A 677 -15.77 -8.20 15.96
CA THR A 677 -16.73 -9.28 15.73
C THR A 677 -16.99 -10.11 16.98
N PHE A 678 -16.06 -10.12 17.94
CA PHE A 678 -16.15 -10.94 19.14
C PHE A 678 -15.53 -10.22 20.35
N ARG A 679 -16.07 -10.44 21.54
CA ARG A 679 -15.37 -10.13 22.79
C ARG A 679 -15.75 -11.13 23.88
N SER A 680 -14.96 -11.20 24.94
CA SER A 680 -15.33 -11.90 26.18
C SER A 680 -15.57 -10.90 27.29
N ASP A 681 -16.53 -11.17 28.17
CA ASP A 681 -16.85 -10.35 29.35
C ASP A 681 -16.69 -11.17 30.63
N HIS A 682 -16.47 -10.53 31.77
CA HIS A 682 -16.45 -11.23 33.06
C HIS A 682 -17.65 -10.82 33.91
N ASN A 683 -18.58 -11.75 34.09
CA ASN A 683 -19.86 -11.52 34.77
C ASN A 683 -19.76 -11.47 36.31
N GLY A 684 -18.55 -11.44 36.85
CA GLY A 684 -18.25 -11.45 38.29
C GLY A 684 -17.83 -12.82 38.83
N THR A 685 -18.13 -13.91 38.11
CA THR A 685 -17.67 -15.27 38.47
C THR A 685 -16.95 -15.99 37.34
N ASP A 686 -17.45 -15.83 36.11
CA ASP A 686 -16.97 -16.56 34.95
C ASP A 686 -16.71 -15.59 33.79
N VAL A 687 -15.74 -15.95 32.94
CA VAL A 687 -15.56 -15.32 31.63
C VAL A 687 -16.58 -15.93 30.67
N VAL A 688 -17.30 -15.07 29.94
CA VAL A 688 -18.37 -15.43 29.03
C VAL A 688 -18.17 -14.79 27.66
N ASP A 689 -18.37 -15.57 26.61
CA ASP A 689 -18.33 -15.11 25.23
C ASP A 689 -19.50 -14.15 24.96
N VAL A 690 -19.22 -13.02 24.31
CA VAL A 690 -20.19 -12.07 23.76
C VAL A 690 -20.05 -12.11 22.24
N THR A 691 -21.04 -12.73 21.61
CA THR A 691 -21.03 -13.03 20.17
C THR A 691 -22.06 -12.22 19.39
N ASP A 692 -22.86 -11.41 20.07
CA ASP A 692 -23.99 -10.66 19.53
C ASP A 692 -23.72 -9.15 19.39
N GLU A 693 -22.55 -8.66 19.83
CA GLU A 693 -22.12 -7.26 19.68
C GLU A 693 -21.11 -7.05 18.54
N VAL A 694 -21.44 -7.56 17.34
CA VAL A 694 -20.67 -7.31 16.12
C VAL A 694 -20.80 -5.84 15.72
N GLY A 695 -19.66 -5.14 15.61
CA GLY A 695 -19.60 -3.69 15.48
C GLY A 695 -19.44 -2.95 16.81
N GLY A 696 -19.35 -3.67 17.93
CA GLY A 696 -19.35 -3.08 19.26
C GLY A 696 -20.76 -2.74 19.78
N PRO A 697 -20.85 -2.07 20.94
CA PRO A 697 -22.13 -1.71 21.56
C PRO A 697 -22.93 -0.69 20.76
N ASN A 698 -22.29 0.07 19.86
CA ASN A 698 -22.97 0.98 18.95
C ASN A 698 -22.36 0.90 17.53
N PRO A 699 -22.83 -0.02 16.69
CA PRO A 699 -22.26 -0.26 15.36
C PRO A 699 -22.27 0.94 14.41
N SER A 700 -23.08 1.97 14.68
CA SER A 700 -23.15 3.21 13.90
C SER A 700 -22.02 4.20 14.21
N GLN A 701 -21.22 3.95 15.24
CA GLN A 701 -20.16 4.84 15.70
C GLN A 701 -18.79 4.20 15.49
N GLU A 702 -17.80 5.05 15.26
CA GLU A 702 -16.39 4.66 15.26
C GLU A 702 -15.87 4.54 16.70
N ASP A 703 -14.75 3.83 16.86
CA ASP A 703 -14.02 3.86 18.12
C ASP A 703 -13.46 5.26 18.39
N VAL A 704 -13.38 5.61 19.68
CA VAL A 704 -12.80 6.89 20.10
C VAL A 704 -11.28 6.80 20.11
N SER A 705 -10.58 7.93 20.22
CA SER A 705 -9.11 7.91 20.32
C SER A 705 -8.63 7.18 21.59
N ALA A 706 -7.37 6.75 21.61
CA ALA A 706 -6.69 6.31 22.84
C ALA A 706 -6.93 7.30 24.02
N GLY A 707 -7.07 6.76 25.23
CA GLY A 707 -7.28 7.46 26.49
C GLY A 707 -8.73 7.82 26.83
N ASN A 708 -9.70 7.48 25.98
CA ASN A 708 -11.12 7.78 26.17
C ASN A 708 -11.99 6.52 26.27
N LEU A 709 -12.69 6.33 27.40
CA LEU A 709 -13.60 5.19 27.55
C LEU A 709 -15.02 5.47 27.02
N PHE A 710 -15.50 6.70 27.13
CA PHE A 710 -16.85 7.06 26.72
C PHE A 710 -16.96 7.05 25.19
N GLY A 711 -17.79 6.14 24.65
CA GLY A 711 -17.95 5.96 23.21
C GLY A 711 -17.05 4.88 22.59
N ALA A 712 -16.21 4.21 23.40
CA ALA A 712 -15.37 3.11 22.93
C ALA A 712 -16.20 1.92 22.43
N GLN A 713 -15.77 1.30 21.33
CA GLN A 713 -16.50 0.18 20.71
C GLN A 713 -16.06 -1.20 21.21
N SER A 714 -14.81 -1.32 21.69
CA SER A 714 -14.24 -2.61 22.09
C SER A 714 -13.90 -2.63 23.57
N VAL A 715 -14.89 -2.94 24.42
CA VAL A 715 -14.78 -2.88 25.89
C VAL A 715 -15.28 -4.15 26.56
N SER A 716 -14.62 -4.54 27.65
CA SER A 716 -14.99 -5.68 28.49
C SER A 716 -14.87 -5.32 29.96
N THR A 717 -15.80 -5.78 30.80
CA THR A 717 -15.77 -5.51 32.24
C THR A 717 -15.16 -6.69 32.98
N VAL A 718 -14.25 -6.41 33.92
CA VAL A 718 -13.59 -7.42 34.75
C VAL A 718 -13.71 -7.06 36.23
N THR A 719 -13.89 -8.04 37.10
CA THR A 719 -14.00 -7.82 38.55
C THR A 719 -13.07 -8.75 39.29
N LEU A 720 -11.99 -8.19 39.84
CA LEU A 720 -10.95 -8.89 40.58
C LEU A 720 -11.38 -9.06 42.04
N ALA A 721 -11.27 -10.29 42.55
CA ALA A 721 -11.57 -10.64 43.94
C ALA A 721 -10.50 -11.62 44.47
N SER A 722 -9.30 -11.10 44.70
CA SER A 722 -8.13 -11.84 45.18
C SER A 722 -7.77 -13.04 44.30
N ASN A 723 -7.99 -12.92 42.99
CA ASN A 723 -7.68 -13.90 41.93
C ASN A 723 -7.45 -13.16 40.61
N GLY A 724 -6.51 -13.66 39.79
CA GLY A 724 -6.34 -13.20 38.41
C GLY A 724 -7.44 -13.71 37.46
N ILE A 725 -7.70 -12.96 36.39
CA ILE A 725 -8.67 -13.29 35.34
C ILE A 725 -7.92 -13.51 34.03
N VAL A 726 -8.23 -14.60 33.33
CA VAL A 726 -7.64 -14.99 32.05
C VAL A 726 -8.75 -15.23 31.03
N GLY A 727 -8.50 -14.85 29.77
CA GLY A 727 -9.39 -15.11 28.64
C GLY A 727 -10.30 -13.95 28.27
N ILE A 728 -9.92 -12.71 28.61
CA ILE A 728 -10.66 -11.53 28.17
C ILE A 728 -10.27 -11.22 26.72
N ASP A 729 -10.83 -11.97 25.79
CA ASP A 729 -10.41 -11.93 24.39
C ASP A 729 -11.25 -10.95 23.55
N PHE A 730 -10.67 -10.43 22.45
CA PHE A 730 -11.32 -9.56 21.47
C PHE A 730 -10.98 -10.03 20.04
N GLY A 731 -12.00 -10.20 19.20
CA GLY A 731 -11.88 -10.65 17.82
C GLY A 731 -12.31 -9.56 16.84
N PHE A 732 -11.60 -9.45 15.71
CA PHE A 732 -11.80 -8.41 14.70
C PHE A 732 -11.84 -8.97 13.27
N ASN A 733 -12.47 -8.25 12.34
CA ASN A 733 -12.47 -8.57 10.91
C ASN A 733 -12.45 -7.29 10.06
N PHE A 734 -11.81 -7.34 8.89
CA PHE A 734 -11.64 -6.19 7.99
C PHE A 734 -12.63 -6.15 6.81
N ASN A 735 -13.48 -7.16 6.67
CA ASN A 735 -14.48 -7.28 5.60
C ASN A 735 -15.89 -6.89 6.04
N THR A 736 -16.09 -6.71 7.35
CA THR A 736 -17.42 -6.52 7.95
C THR A 736 -17.89 -5.07 7.84
N ILE A 737 -19.11 -4.89 7.34
CA ILE A 737 -19.81 -3.61 7.22
C ILE A 737 -21.00 -3.62 8.17
N VAL A 738 -21.05 -2.71 9.13
CA VAL A 738 -22.06 -2.71 10.21
C VAL A 738 -22.92 -1.44 10.25
N ASN A 739 -22.66 -0.45 9.39
CA ASN A 739 -23.42 0.79 9.35
C ASN A 739 -23.55 1.35 7.93
N THR A 740 -24.40 2.35 7.80
CA THR A 740 -24.65 3.08 6.55
C THR A 740 -23.85 4.38 6.42
N ASN A 741 -22.81 4.56 7.24
CA ASN A 741 -22.00 5.77 7.20
C ASN A 741 -21.26 5.89 5.86
N GLU A 742 -20.95 7.14 5.46
CA GLU A 742 -20.25 7.42 4.20
C GLU A 742 -18.79 6.92 4.21
N ASN A 743 -18.15 6.91 5.38
CA ASN A 743 -16.77 6.44 5.59
C ASN A 743 -16.57 6.01 7.05
N GLY A 744 -15.34 5.61 7.38
CA GLY A 744 -14.95 5.23 8.74
C GLY A 744 -15.26 3.77 9.09
N GLN A 745 -14.88 3.37 10.30
CA GLN A 745 -15.01 1.99 10.78
C GLN A 745 -16.42 1.42 10.54
N GLY A 746 -16.48 0.25 9.89
CA GLY A 746 -17.73 -0.46 9.62
C GLY A 746 -18.55 0.07 8.45
N SER A 747 -18.06 1.05 7.68
CA SER A 747 -18.71 1.53 6.45
C SER A 747 -18.30 0.72 5.21
N LEU A 748 -19.08 0.87 4.12
CA LEU A 748 -18.75 0.27 2.83
C LEU A 748 -17.46 0.84 2.23
N ASP A 749 -17.23 2.15 2.35
CA ASP A 749 -16.00 2.74 1.82
C ASP A 749 -14.77 2.20 2.56
N GLN A 750 -14.88 2.00 3.89
CA GLN A 750 -13.81 1.40 4.66
C GLN A 750 -13.51 -0.04 4.23
N PHE A 751 -14.52 -0.83 3.86
CA PHE A 751 -14.30 -2.14 3.25
C PHE A 751 -13.48 -2.03 1.95
N ILE A 752 -13.79 -1.05 1.09
CA ILE A 752 -13.03 -0.83 -0.15
C ILE A 752 -11.59 -0.40 0.15
N VAL A 753 -11.38 0.49 1.13
CA VAL A 753 -10.03 0.89 1.59
C VAL A 753 -9.26 -0.32 2.11
N ASN A 754 -9.88 -1.16 2.94
CA ASN A 754 -9.28 -2.38 3.45
C ASN A 754 -8.90 -3.32 2.29
N SER A 755 -9.82 -3.55 1.34
CA SER A 755 -9.60 -4.42 0.20
C SER A 755 -8.49 -3.95 -0.74
N ASN A 756 -8.37 -2.64 -0.92
CA ASN A 756 -7.34 -2.04 -1.75
C ASN A 756 -5.92 -2.17 -1.18
N ASN A 757 -5.77 -2.36 0.14
CA ASN A 757 -4.49 -2.29 0.83
C ASN A 757 -4.04 -3.60 1.47
N LEU A 758 -4.93 -4.59 1.56
CA LEU A 758 -4.65 -5.89 2.19
C LEU A 758 -4.58 -6.97 1.12
N ASP A 759 -3.59 -7.85 1.21
CA ASP A 759 -3.51 -9.01 0.32
C ASP A 759 -4.52 -10.09 0.72
N GLU A 760 -4.74 -11.05 -0.18
CA GLU A 760 -5.69 -12.15 0.02
C GLU A 760 -5.03 -13.38 0.67
N THR A 761 -3.87 -13.22 1.34
CA THR A 761 -3.14 -14.33 1.95
C THR A 761 -3.95 -14.95 3.08
N GLY A 762 -4.31 -16.22 2.92
CA GLY A 762 -5.05 -16.98 3.93
C GLY A 762 -6.55 -16.65 3.98
N LEU A 763 -7.03 -15.77 3.10
CA LEU A 763 -8.43 -15.37 3.01
C LEU A 763 -9.27 -16.48 2.36
N ASP A 764 -10.18 -17.05 3.15
CA ASP A 764 -11.12 -18.08 2.75
C ASP A 764 -12.38 -17.91 3.61
N ILE A 765 -13.18 -16.87 3.28
CA ILE A 765 -14.39 -16.52 4.03
C ILE A 765 -15.32 -17.73 4.05
N GLU A 766 -15.68 -18.19 5.25
CA GLU A 766 -16.51 -19.38 5.39
C GLU A 766 -17.89 -19.21 4.74
N ALA A 767 -18.46 -20.33 4.29
CA ALA A 767 -19.80 -20.36 3.72
C ALA A 767 -20.85 -19.80 4.70
N ASN A 768 -21.73 -18.95 4.18
CA ASN A 768 -22.91 -18.46 4.90
C ASN A 768 -24.19 -19.21 4.48
N ALA A 769 -25.35 -18.76 4.96
CA ALA A 769 -26.62 -19.44 4.71
C ALA A 769 -27.08 -19.45 3.24
N LEU A 770 -26.52 -18.58 2.39
CA LEU A 770 -26.94 -18.41 0.99
C LEU A 770 -25.89 -18.88 -0.02
N PHE A 771 -24.60 -18.69 0.26
CA PHE A 771 -23.52 -19.02 -0.67
C PHE A 771 -22.18 -19.25 0.03
N ASP A 772 -21.22 -19.72 -0.76
CA ASP A 772 -19.85 -20.05 -0.38
C ASP A 772 -18.91 -19.16 -1.23
N PRO A 773 -18.29 -18.10 -0.65
CA PRO A 773 -17.26 -17.32 -1.33
C PRO A 773 -16.10 -18.20 -1.79
N VAL A 774 -15.45 -17.87 -2.90
CA VAL A 774 -14.27 -18.60 -3.33
C VAL A 774 -13.06 -18.15 -2.50
N ALA A 775 -12.18 -19.10 -2.12
CA ALA A 775 -10.92 -18.77 -1.47
C ALA A 775 -10.14 -17.69 -2.25
N GLY A 776 -9.70 -16.65 -1.54
CA GLY A 776 -9.05 -15.47 -2.10
C GLY A 776 -10.00 -14.37 -2.60
N GLU A 777 -11.31 -14.51 -2.48
CA GLU A 777 -12.26 -13.41 -2.75
C GLU A 777 -12.41 -12.51 -1.53
N ASP A 778 -12.11 -11.22 -1.71
CA ASP A 778 -12.30 -10.22 -0.67
C ASP A 778 -13.74 -9.72 -0.72
N THR A 779 -14.64 -10.46 -0.05
CA THR A 779 -16.09 -10.26 -0.12
C THR A 779 -16.58 -9.34 0.98
N SER A 780 -17.44 -8.38 0.63
CA SER A 780 -18.10 -7.49 1.60
C SER A 780 -19.10 -8.26 2.46
N ILE A 781 -18.96 -8.18 3.79
CA ILE A 781 -19.84 -8.84 4.75
C ILE A 781 -20.78 -7.80 5.37
N PHE A 782 -21.91 -7.54 4.70
CA PHE A 782 -22.94 -6.65 5.22
C PHE A 782 -23.66 -7.26 6.42
N MET A 783 -23.61 -6.55 7.54
CA MET A 783 -24.09 -6.90 8.87
C MET A 783 -24.77 -5.68 9.52
N ILE A 784 -25.46 -4.87 8.72
CA ILE A 784 -26.09 -3.62 9.18
C ILE A 784 -27.35 -3.97 9.99
N PRO A 785 -27.53 -3.48 11.23
CA PRO A 785 -28.66 -3.86 12.09
C PRO A 785 -30.02 -3.34 11.60
N SER A 786 -31.03 -4.22 11.50
CA SER A 786 -32.43 -3.86 11.22
C SER A 786 -33.28 -3.70 12.48
N ASP A 787 -34.54 -3.25 12.36
CA ASP A 787 -35.52 -3.19 13.48
C ASP A 787 -35.81 -4.56 14.15
N GLY A 788 -35.40 -5.66 13.51
CA GLY A 788 -35.51 -7.03 14.01
C GLY A 788 -34.18 -7.78 13.99
N ASP A 789 -33.06 -7.06 14.13
CA ASP A 789 -31.70 -7.59 14.08
C ASP A 789 -31.57 -8.93 14.85
N PRO A 790 -31.13 -10.02 14.21
CA PRO A 790 -31.05 -11.34 14.87
C PRO A 790 -30.09 -11.42 16.05
N LEU A 791 -29.12 -10.50 16.15
CA LEU A 791 -28.22 -10.36 17.30
C LEU A 791 -28.72 -9.35 18.35
N GLY A 792 -29.88 -8.73 18.12
CA GLY A 792 -30.47 -7.78 19.08
C GLY A 792 -29.76 -6.43 19.16
N ARG A 793 -28.95 -6.07 18.16
CA ARG A 793 -28.26 -4.78 18.09
C ARG A 793 -29.25 -3.65 17.78
N THR A 794 -28.86 -2.41 18.09
CA THR A 794 -29.68 -1.23 17.78
C THR A 794 -29.74 -1.03 16.27
N ALA A 795 -30.95 -0.90 15.72
CA ALA A 795 -31.17 -0.67 14.30
C ALA A 795 -30.41 0.55 13.78
N ASP A 796 -29.82 0.43 12.60
CA ASP A 796 -29.20 1.54 11.89
C ASP A 796 -30.26 2.59 11.52
N THR A 797 -29.93 3.87 11.65
CA THR A 797 -30.88 4.97 11.45
C THR A 797 -31.40 5.10 10.02
N ASN A 798 -30.68 4.54 9.04
CA ASN A 798 -31.04 4.56 7.63
C ASN A 798 -31.69 3.25 7.17
N TYR A 799 -32.06 2.36 8.10
CA TYR A 799 -32.95 1.24 7.79
C TYR A 799 -34.39 1.74 7.61
N THR A 800 -34.97 1.52 6.43
CA THR A 800 -36.34 1.94 6.13
C THR A 800 -36.96 1.06 5.07
N ASN A 801 -38.26 0.74 5.22
CA ASN A 801 -39.03 -0.04 4.25
C ASN A 801 -38.38 -1.37 3.82
N GLY A 802 -37.59 -2.00 4.69
CA GLY A 802 -36.97 -3.30 4.41
C GLY A 802 -35.57 -3.24 3.80
N TYR A 803 -34.98 -2.06 3.59
CA TYR A 803 -33.63 -1.92 3.04
C TYR A 803 -32.80 -0.88 3.82
N PHE A 804 -31.50 -0.85 3.55
CA PHE A 804 -30.50 0.06 4.14
C PHE A 804 -30.03 1.06 3.10
N ASP A 805 -30.09 2.35 3.42
CA ASP A 805 -29.67 3.44 2.54
C ASP A 805 -28.26 3.92 2.87
N ILE A 806 -27.29 3.63 1.99
CA ILE A 806 -25.93 4.17 2.05
C ILE A 806 -25.85 5.40 1.15
N PHE A 807 -25.71 6.57 1.74
CA PHE A 807 -25.62 7.84 1.01
C PHE A 807 -24.20 8.40 1.05
N PHE A 808 -23.56 8.50 -0.11
CA PHE A 808 -22.30 9.24 -0.26
C PHE A 808 -22.62 10.71 -0.55
N ASN A 809 -22.28 11.59 0.38
CA ASN A 809 -22.39 13.03 0.18
C ASN A 809 -21.48 13.50 -0.98
N ASP A 810 -21.90 14.52 -1.72
CA ASP A 810 -21.14 15.08 -2.86
C ASP A 810 -19.78 15.69 -2.46
N ALA A 811 -19.63 16.07 -1.18
CA ALA A 811 -18.34 16.52 -0.65
C ALA A 811 -17.34 15.37 -0.46
N PHE A 812 -17.83 14.14 -0.35
CA PHE A 812 -17.04 12.93 -0.23
C PHE A 812 -16.82 12.30 -1.61
N ILE A 813 -15.63 11.72 -1.81
CA ILE A 813 -15.31 10.97 -3.02
C ILE A 813 -15.07 9.54 -2.57
N PRO A 814 -15.98 8.60 -2.89
CA PRO A 814 -15.79 7.19 -2.59
C PRO A 814 -14.50 6.67 -3.20
N SER A 815 -13.87 5.74 -2.51
CA SER A 815 -12.66 5.07 -2.92
C SER A 815 -12.90 4.26 -4.20
N ASP A 816 -12.00 4.41 -5.17
CA ASP A 816 -11.97 3.56 -6.36
C ASP A 816 -11.60 2.12 -5.96
N VAL A 817 -12.19 1.12 -6.60
CA VAL A 817 -11.83 -0.29 -6.39
C VAL A 817 -10.62 -0.62 -7.28
N VAL A 818 -9.47 -0.84 -6.65
CA VAL A 818 -8.16 -0.99 -7.33
C VAL A 818 -7.44 -2.30 -7.02
N SER A 819 -7.91 -3.11 -6.06
CA SER A 819 -7.40 -4.48 -5.85
C SER A 819 -8.15 -5.52 -6.68
N ASP A 820 -7.47 -6.61 -7.01
CA ASP A 820 -8.08 -7.74 -7.69
C ASP A 820 -9.01 -8.51 -6.73
N ASN A 821 -9.95 -9.29 -7.25
CA ASN A 821 -10.84 -10.19 -6.49
C ASN A 821 -11.74 -9.52 -5.42
N THR A 822 -11.90 -8.20 -5.43
CA THR A 822 -12.89 -7.51 -4.58
C THR A 822 -14.33 -7.83 -5.02
N VAL A 823 -15.15 -8.27 -4.07
CA VAL A 823 -16.55 -8.66 -4.29
C VAL A 823 -17.48 -7.83 -3.41
N ILE A 824 -18.22 -6.89 -4.02
CA ILE A 824 -19.31 -6.15 -3.37
C ILE A 824 -20.60 -6.95 -3.55
N ASP A 825 -21.07 -7.59 -2.49
CA ASP A 825 -22.16 -8.56 -2.51
C ASP A 825 -23.21 -8.28 -1.43
N GLY A 826 -24.34 -7.71 -1.85
CA GLY A 826 -25.46 -7.40 -0.95
C GLY A 826 -26.15 -8.65 -0.38
N ARG A 827 -25.92 -9.86 -0.93
CA ARG A 827 -26.53 -11.10 -0.43
C ARG A 827 -26.03 -11.46 0.97
N THR A 828 -24.89 -10.94 1.41
CA THR A 828 -24.42 -11.13 2.80
C THR A 828 -25.37 -10.48 3.81
N GLN A 829 -25.98 -9.33 3.47
CA GLN A 829 -27.02 -8.71 4.29
C GLN A 829 -28.26 -9.62 4.37
N THR A 830 -28.70 -10.19 3.24
CA THR A 830 -29.83 -11.15 3.20
C THR A 830 -29.53 -12.40 4.04
N ALA A 831 -28.31 -12.93 3.96
CA ALA A 831 -27.91 -14.12 4.71
C ALA A 831 -27.97 -13.89 6.23
N TYR A 832 -27.71 -12.66 6.66
CA TYR A 832 -27.70 -12.28 8.07
C TYR A 832 -29.06 -11.80 8.59
N SER A 833 -29.66 -10.78 7.95
CA SER A 833 -30.92 -10.16 8.39
C SER A 833 -32.17 -10.90 7.90
N GLY A 834 -32.00 -11.87 6.99
CA GLY A 834 -33.09 -12.40 6.19
C GLY A 834 -33.49 -11.45 5.06
N ASP A 835 -34.39 -11.92 4.20
CA ASP A 835 -34.96 -11.15 3.09
C ASP A 835 -35.98 -10.13 3.59
N THR A 836 -35.47 -8.99 4.07
CA THR A 836 -36.29 -7.91 4.63
C THR A 836 -36.95 -7.03 3.57
N ASN A 837 -36.48 -7.10 2.32
CA ASN A 837 -37.07 -6.42 1.15
C ASN A 837 -37.65 -7.44 0.16
N ALA A 838 -38.43 -8.40 0.64
CA ALA A 838 -38.90 -9.51 -0.18
C ALA A 838 -39.69 -9.06 -1.42
N GLY A 839 -39.26 -9.51 -2.58
CA GLY A 839 -39.95 -9.27 -3.84
C GLY A 839 -39.04 -9.39 -5.05
N THR A 840 -39.65 -9.25 -6.22
CA THR A 840 -38.94 -9.21 -7.49
C THR A 840 -39.52 -8.12 -8.38
N ILE A 841 -38.67 -7.49 -9.19
CA ILE A 841 -39.06 -6.59 -10.27
C ILE A 841 -38.68 -7.21 -11.62
N GLY A 842 -39.41 -6.82 -12.67
CA GLY A 842 -39.13 -7.27 -14.04
C GLY A 842 -39.14 -8.80 -14.18
N GLY A 843 -38.54 -9.28 -15.27
CA GLY A 843 -38.26 -10.72 -15.43
C GLY A 843 -39.45 -11.59 -15.85
N GLY A 844 -39.19 -12.89 -16.02
CA GLY A 844 -40.19 -13.91 -16.41
C GLY A 844 -40.71 -13.81 -17.84
N SER A 845 -40.35 -12.75 -18.56
CA SER A 845 -40.65 -12.56 -19.98
C SER A 845 -39.70 -13.37 -20.87
N THR A 846 -40.18 -13.82 -22.03
CA THR A 846 -39.34 -14.48 -23.03
C THR A 846 -38.72 -13.47 -23.98
N VAL A 847 -37.43 -13.64 -24.29
CA VAL A 847 -36.68 -12.78 -25.20
C VAL A 847 -36.15 -13.52 -26.42
N GLY A 848 -36.07 -12.80 -27.54
CA GLY A 848 -35.63 -13.34 -28.83
C GLY A 848 -36.60 -14.36 -29.42
N THR A 849 -36.34 -14.75 -30.67
CA THR A 849 -37.14 -15.77 -31.39
C THR A 849 -36.96 -17.16 -30.75
N ASN A 850 -35.82 -17.38 -30.10
CA ASN A 850 -35.53 -18.58 -29.32
C ASN A 850 -36.29 -18.66 -27.98
N SER A 851 -37.04 -17.61 -27.60
CA SER A 851 -37.89 -17.57 -26.41
C SER A 851 -37.16 -17.88 -25.09
N VAL A 852 -35.98 -17.29 -24.90
CA VAL A 852 -35.20 -17.43 -23.65
C VAL A 852 -35.93 -16.72 -22.52
N VAL A 853 -36.18 -17.39 -21.40
CA VAL A 853 -36.88 -16.79 -20.24
C VAL A 853 -35.88 -15.98 -19.41
N LEU A 854 -36.18 -14.70 -19.17
CA LEU A 854 -35.40 -13.86 -18.25
C LEU A 854 -35.59 -14.27 -16.79
N PRO A 855 -34.55 -14.14 -15.94
CA PRO A 855 -34.68 -14.33 -14.50
C PRO A 855 -35.62 -13.26 -13.90
N ASN A 856 -36.17 -13.54 -12.72
CA ASN A 856 -36.74 -12.49 -11.89
C ASN A 856 -35.60 -11.75 -11.18
N TYR A 857 -35.69 -10.42 -11.10
CA TYR A 857 -34.67 -9.61 -10.42
C TYR A 857 -35.12 -9.33 -9.00
N ASN A 858 -34.40 -9.84 -8.00
CA ASN A 858 -34.76 -9.66 -6.59
C ASN A 858 -34.63 -8.19 -6.18
N LEU A 859 -35.48 -7.75 -5.27
CA LEU A 859 -35.34 -6.44 -4.64
C LEU A 859 -34.22 -6.53 -3.57
N PRO A 860 -33.13 -5.75 -3.67
CA PRO A 860 -31.99 -5.87 -2.78
C PRO A 860 -32.24 -5.16 -1.44
N GLU A 861 -31.56 -5.61 -0.38
CA GLU A 861 -31.60 -4.99 0.94
C GLU A 861 -30.65 -3.80 1.06
N ILE A 862 -29.66 -3.69 0.18
CA ILE A 862 -28.70 -2.59 0.17
C ILE A 862 -29.00 -1.68 -1.01
N GLN A 863 -29.21 -0.39 -0.73
CA GLN A 863 -29.17 0.65 -1.76
C GLN A 863 -28.06 1.66 -1.49
N ILE A 864 -27.51 2.19 -2.57
CA ILE A 864 -26.35 3.09 -2.54
C ILE A 864 -26.62 4.25 -3.48
N HIS A 865 -26.41 5.49 -3.03
CA HIS A 865 -26.56 6.64 -3.89
C HIS A 865 -25.63 7.80 -3.61
N ARG A 866 -25.47 8.63 -4.64
CA ARG A 866 -24.68 9.86 -4.64
C ARG A 866 -25.34 10.91 -5.55
N ASN A 867 -25.36 12.18 -5.16
CA ASN A 867 -26.03 13.23 -5.93
C ASN A 867 -25.14 13.91 -6.98
N ALA A 868 -23.83 13.67 -6.97
CA ALA A 868 -22.92 14.13 -8.00
C ALA A 868 -21.71 13.19 -8.12
N GLY A 869 -21.45 12.70 -9.33
CA GLY A 869 -20.29 11.86 -9.63
C GLY A 869 -20.61 10.37 -9.64
N ASP A 870 -19.63 9.55 -10.05
CA ASP A 870 -19.81 8.10 -10.10
C ASP A 870 -19.97 7.52 -8.68
N VAL A 871 -20.77 6.46 -8.56
CA VAL A 871 -20.90 5.72 -7.30
C VAL A 871 -19.75 4.71 -7.17
N PHE A 872 -19.55 3.86 -8.18
CA PHE A 872 -18.44 2.91 -8.23
C PHE A 872 -17.53 3.13 -9.43
N LYS A 873 -16.22 3.08 -9.18
CA LYS A 873 -15.19 3.02 -10.21
C LYS A 873 -14.34 1.78 -10.04
N LEU A 874 -14.35 0.95 -11.08
CA LEU A 874 -13.70 -0.36 -11.09
C LEU A 874 -12.44 -0.30 -11.96
N ASN A 875 -11.29 -0.58 -11.34
CA ASN A 875 -9.96 -0.40 -11.95
C ASN A 875 -9.02 -1.62 -11.81
N ALA A 876 -9.58 -2.82 -11.58
CA ALA A 876 -8.82 -4.05 -11.32
C ALA A 876 -9.49 -5.30 -11.90
N ASN A 877 -8.94 -6.49 -11.65
CA ASN A 877 -9.42 -7.75 -12.21
C ASN A 877 -10.29 -8.53 -11.23
N ASN A 878 -11.15 -9.39 -11.79
CA ASN A 878 -12.06 -10.28 -11.08
C ASN A 878 -13.01 -9.54 -10.13
N LEU A 879 -13.35 -8.30 -10.48
CA LEU A 879 -14.25 -7.48 -9.68
C LEU A 879 -15.68 -7.96 -9.82
N VAL A 880 -16.43 -7.93 -8.73
CA VAL A 880 -17.84 -8.32 -8.71
C VAL A 880 -18.66 -7.27 -7.99
N VAL A 881 -19.76 -6.84 -8.61
CA VAL A 881 -20.79 -6.03 -7.96
C VAL A 881 -22.13 -6.75 -8.15
N ARG A 882 -22.79 -7.13 -7.05
CA ARG A 882 -24.05 -7.88 -7.12
C ARG A 882 -25.04 -7.63 -5.99
N ASN A 883 -26.32 -7.83 -6.33
CA ASN A 883 -27.47 -7.77 -5.43
C ASN A 883 -27.55 -6.46 -4.63
N ILE A 884 -27.29 -5.33 -5.29
CA ILE A 884 -27.45 -3.98 -4.73
C ILE A 884 -28.29 -3.10 -5.66
N ALA A 885 -28.93 -2.09 -5.09
CA ALA A 885 -29.55 -1.01 -5.85
C ALA A 885 -28.64 0.21 -5.88
N VAL A 886 -28.42 0.78 -7.06
CA VAL A 886 -27.59 1.99 -7.23
C VAL A 886 -28.38 3.06 -7.96
N PHE A 887 -28.52 4.21 -7.32
CA PHE A 887 -29.15 5.40 -7.91
C PHE A 887 -28.38 6.67 -7.55
N GLY A 888 -28.78 7.83 -8.06
CA GLY A 888 -28.01 9.05 -7.87
C GLY A 888 -28.44 10.18 -8.79
N ASN A 889 -27.72 11.29 -8.78
CA ASN A 889 -27.93 12.40 -9.70
C ASN A 889 -26.61 12.67 -10.44
N THR A 890 -26.62 12.57 -11.77
CA THR A 890 -25.47 12.85 -12.65
C THR A 890 -24.28 11.86 -12.54
N ASN A 891 -23.87 11.30 -13.70
CA ASN A 891 -22.81 10.31 -13.93
C ASN A 891 -23.23 8.82 -13.92
N ALA A 892 -22.31 7.86 -13.76
CA ALA A 892 -22.60 6.42 -13.85
C ALA A 892 -22.86 5.78 -12.47
N ALA A 893 -23.76 4.80 -12.41
CA ALA A 893 -23.87 3.92 -11.24
C ALA A 893 -22.59 3.09 -11.07
N ILE A 894 -22.13 2.46 -12.15
CA ILE A 894 -20.88 1.70 -12.17
C ILE A 894 -20.08 2.08 -13.40
N GLN A 895 -18.87 2.60 -13.19
CA GLN A 895 -17.89 2.87 -14.24
C GLN A 895 -16.79 1.81 -14.21
N VAL A 896 -16.51 1.19 -15.36
CA VAL A 896 -15.44 0.20 -15.54
C VAL A 896 -14.34 0.82 -16.41
N ASN A 897 -13.20 1.14 -15.80
CA ASN A 897 -12.11 1.83 -16.48
C ASN A 897 -11.10 0.87 -17.11
N THR A 898 -10.79 -0.22 -16.41
CA THR A 898 -9.80 -1.24 -16.82
C THR A 898 -10.09 -2.57 -16.11
N GLY A 899 -9.31 -3.60 -16.44
CA GLY A 899 -9.38 -4.90 -15.78
C GLY A 899 -10.62 -5.71 -16.17
N THR A 900 -11.11 -6.56 -15.27
CA THR A 900 -12.25 -7.44 -15.52
C THR A 900 -13.32 -7.28 -14.44
N ALA A 901 -14.59 -7.13 -14.84
CA ALA A 901 -15.70 -6.88 -13.93
C ALA A 901 -16.97 -7.67 -14.28
N ASN A 902 -17.60 -8.25 -13.26
CA ASN A 902 -18.89 -8.93 -13.34
C ASN A 902 -19.94 -8.13 -12.56
N ILE A 903 -20.85 -7.48 -13.30
CA ILE A 903 -21.97 -6.70 -12.75
C ILE A 903 -23.21 -7.58 -12.88
N VAL A 904 -23.72 -8.10 -11.76
CA VAL A 904 -24.71 -9.18 -11.77
C VAL A 904 -25.85 -8.95 -10.78
N GLU A 905 -27.11 -9.19 -11.18
CA GLU A 905 -28.26 -9.16 -10.24
C GLU A 905 -28.47 -7.81 -9.53
N ASN A 906 -28.09 -6.69 -10.15
CA ASN A 906 -28.28 -5.35 -9.59
C ASN A 906 -29.52 -4.64 -10.11
N LEU A 907 -29.97 -3.64 -9.36
CA LEU A 907 -30.95 -2.64 -9.78
C LEU A 907 -30.22 -1.31 -10.04
N LEU A 908 -30.16 -0.85 -11.28
CA LEU A 908 -29.37 0.33 -11.67
C LEU A 908 -30.27 1.44 -12.24
N GLY A 909 -30.22 2.62 -11.62
CA GLY A 909 -31.06 3.79 -11.96
C GLY A 909 -32.39 3.86 -11.19
N VAL A 910 -32.65 2.88 -10.32
CA VAL A 910 -33.83 2.80 -9.45
C VAL A 910 -33.39 2.50 -8.01
N ASN A 911 -34.25 2.80 -7.03
CA ASN A 911 -34.00 2.46 -5.63
C ASN A 911 -34.21 0.97 -5.35
N ALA A 912 -33.98 0.53 -4.09
CA ALA A 912 -34.17 -0.86 -3.66
C ALA A 912 -35.60 -1.41 -3.85
N LEU A 913 -36.61 -0.54 -4.06
CA LEU A 913 -37.98 -0.95 -4.37
C LEU A 913 -38.27 -1.02 -5.88
N GLY A 914 -37.26 -0.80 -6.71
CA GLY A 914 -37.40 -0.75 -8.17
C GLY A 914 -38.11 0.50 -8.68
N VAL A 915 -38.23 1.54 -7.85
CA VAL A 915 -38.87 2.80 -8.20
C VAL A 915 -37.82 3.79 -8.68
N SER A 916 -38.12 4.51 -9.77
CA SER A 916 -37.28 5.62 -10.26
C SER A 916 -37.03 6.63 -9.14
N SER A 917 -35.75 6.83 -8.82
CA SER A 917 -35.31 7.67 -7.72
C SER A 917 -33.96 8.26 -8.11
N GLY A 918 -33.95 9.47 -8.67
CA GLY A 918 -32.71 10.12 -9.15
C GLY A 918 -32.61 10.22 -10.67
N ASN A 919 -31.48 10.75 -11.13
CA ASN A 919 -31.16 11.07 -12.51
C ASN A 919 -29.74 10.56 -12.86
N ILE A 920 -29.48 9.27 -12.65
CA ILE A 920 -28.23 8.63 -13.12
C ILE A 920 -28.16 8.75 -14.64
N GLN A 921 -27.00 9.09 -15.19
CA GLN A 921 -26.81 9.17 -16.64
C GLN A 921 -26.65 7.79 -17.26
N TYR A 922 -25.78 6.96 -16.65
CA TYR A 922 -25.47 5.62 -17.12
C TYR A 922 -25.67 4.58 -16.02
N GLY A 923 -26.43 3.52 -16.28
CA GLY A 923 -26.48 2.37 -15.37
C GLY A 923 -25.09 1.73 -15.26
N VAL A 924 -24.47 1.46 -16.41
CA VAL A 924 -23.05 1.06 -16.49
C VAL A 924 -22.35 1.84 -17.59
N GLU A 925 -21.15 2.34 -17.31
CA GLU A 925 -20.24 2.90 -18.28
C GLU A 925 -18.98 2.04 -18.37
N ASN A 926 -18.73 1.40 -19.53
CA ASN A 926 -17.47 0.72 -19.78
C ASN A 926 -16.54 1.61 -20.62
N VAL A 927 -15.51 2.17 -19.98
CA VAL A 927 -14.51 3.02 -20.62
C VAL A 927 -13.38 2.19 -21.23
N GLY A 928 -13.04 1.04 -20.64
CA GLY A 928 -11.84 0.30 -21.07
C GLY A 928 -11.65 -1.12 -20.52
N GLY A 929 -12.56 -1.65 -19.69
CA GLY A 929 -12.42 -2.99 -19.11
C GLY A 929 -13.08 -4.10 -19.92
N GLU A 930 -12.85 -5.35 -19.49
CA GLU A 930 -13.63 -6.51 -19.90
C GLU A 930 -14.81 -6.70 -18.94
N VAL A 931 -16.03 -6.49 -19.42
CA VAL A 931 -17.21 -6.45 -18.55
C VAL A 931 -18.23 -7.53 -18.93
N THR A 932 -18.75 -8.22 -17.91
CA THR A 932 -19.96 -9.03 -18.03
C THR A 932 -21.07 -8.33 -17.24
N ILE A 933 -22.10 -7.87 -17.94
CA ILE A 933 -23.32 -7.27 -17.38
C ILE A 933 -24.41 -8.32 -17.52
N ASN A 934 -24.69 -9.05 -16.46
CA ASN A 934 -25.58 -10.22 -16.49
C ASN A 934 -26.74 -10.09 -15.51
N SER A 935 -27.97 -10.38 -15.94
CA SER A 935 -29.12 -10.45 -15.05
C SER A 935 -29.36 -9.17 -14.21
N ASN A 936 -29.16 -7.98 -14.76
CA ASN A 936 -29.46 -6.71 -14.08
C ASN A 936 -30.80 -6.13 -14.54
N TYR A 937 -31.48 -5.41 -13.64
CA TYR A 937 -32.60 -4.53 -13.97
C TYR A 937 -32.09 -3.09 -14.08
N ILE A 938 -32.04 -2.56 -15.29
CA ILE A 938 -31.43 -1.26 -15.61
C ILE A 938 -32.52 -0.34 -16.12
N ALA A 939 -32.92 0.65 -15.33
CA ALA A 939 -34.11 1.43 -15.66
C ALA A 939 -33.99 2.90 -15.29
N SER A 940 -34.72 3.73 -16.04
CA SER A 940 -34.86 5.18 -15.78
C SER A 940 -33.53 5.98 -15.77
N ASN A 941 -32.47 5.47 -16.38
CA ASN A 941 -31.23 6.22 -16.57
C ASN A 941 -31.45 7.33 -17.60
N THR A 942 -30.89 8.52 -17.40
CA THR A 942 -31.24 9.71 -18.20
C THR A 942 -30.56 9.79 -19.56
N VAL A 943 -29.40 9.15 -19.75
CA VAL A 943 -28.66 9.19 -21.03
C VAL A 943 -28.60 7.80 -21.67
N ALA A 944 -28.10 6.79 -20.96
CA ALA A 944 -28.18 5.40 -21.40
C ALA A 944 -28.29 4.41 -20.26
N GLY A 945 -28.88 3.24 -20.51
CA GLY A 945 -28.79 2.13 -19.56
C GLY A 945 -27.35 1.63 -19.45
N VAL A 946 -26.73 1.37 -20.61
CA VAL A 946 -25.30 1.01 -20.70
C VAL A 946 -24.64 1.84 -21.81
N VAL A 947 -23.45 2.35 -21.53
CA VAL A 947 -22.56 2.93 -22.54
C VAL A 947 -21.24 2.15 -22.63
N ILE A 948 -20.82 1.81 -23.84
CA ILE A 948 -19.53 1.15 -24.12
C ILE A 948 -18.67 2.13 -24.93
N SER A 949 -17.61 2.63 -24.30
CA SER A 949 -16.67 3.60 -24.85
C SER A 949 -15.25 3.03 -25.03
N GLY A 950 -15.05 1.75 -24.71
CA GLY A 950 -13.80 1.02 -24.94
C GLY A 950 -13.86 -0.43 -24.48
N GLY A 951 -12.70 -1.06 -24.27
CA GLY A 951 -12.57 -2.45 -23.83
C GLY A 951 -12.43 -3.49 -24.95
N THR A 952 -12.01 -4.69 -24.58
CA THR A 952 -11.76 -5.84 -25.47
C THR A 952 -12.86 -6.91 -25.43
N SER A 953 -13.72 -6.86 -24.42
CA SER A 953 -14.85 -7.76 -24.25
C SER A 953 -15.97 -7.05 -23.48
N SER A 954 -17.20 -7.09 -23.99
CA SER A 954 -18.38 -6.60 -23.27
C SER A 954 -19.54 -7.52 -23.54
N VAL A 955 -19.96 -8.26 -22.52
CA VAL A 955 -21.06 -9.23 -22.60
C VAL A 955 -22.25 -8.71 -21.82
N LEU A 956 -23.30 -8.32 -22.53
CA LEU A 956 -24.57 -7.89 -21.95
C LEU A 956 -25.57 -9.02 -22.14
N THR A 957 -25.96 -9.71 -21.06
CA THR A 957 -26.87 -10.85 -21.16
C THR A 957 -27.92 -10.95 -20.07
N GLN A 958 -29.13 -11.41 -20.42
CA GLN A 958 -30.23 -11.62 -19.46
C GLN A 958 -30.64 -10.37 -18.68
N ASN A 959 -30.32 -9.17 -19.17
CA ASN A 959 -30.71 -7.92 -18.51
C ASN A 959 -32.09 -7.44 -18.98
N HIS A 960 -32.73 -6.65 -18.14
CA HIS A 960 -33.96 -5.94 -18.46
C HIS A 960 -33.69 -4.44 -18.42
N PHE A 961 -33.69 -3.83 -19.60
CA PHE A 961 -33.59 -2.38 -19.80
C PHE A 961 -34.99 -1.78 -19.92
N ALA A 962 -35.42 -0.98 -18.94
CA ALA A 962 -36.76 -0.40 -18.93
C ALA A 962 -36.73 1.13 -18.88
N GLU A 963 -37.35 1.78 -19.87
CA GLU A 963 -37.54 3.24 -19.89
C GLU A 963 -36.23 4.06 -19.77
N ASN A 964 -35.13 3.56 -20.33
CA ASN A 964 -33.85 4.30 -20.35
C ASN A 964 -33.88 5.44 -21.38
N GLY A 965 -33.16 6.51 -21.06
CA GLY A 965 -33.11 7.77 -21.76
C GLY A 965 -34.18 8.78 -21.30
N ALA A 966 -33.82 10.06 -21.27
CA ALA A 966 -34.72 11.15 -20.88
C ALA A 966 -35.17 12.02 -22.08
N THR A 967 -34.36 12.08 -23.13
CA THR A 967 -34.59 12.92 -24.32
C THR A 967 -34.64 12.09 -25.60
N SER A 968 -34.99 12.73 -26.71
CA SER A 968 -35.03 12.10 -28.04
C SER A 968 -33.64 11.78 -28.62
N CYS A 969 -32.56 11.95 -27.86
CA CYS A 969 -31.18 11.57 -28.20
C CYS A 969 -30.63 10.45 -27.31
N ASP A 970 -31.39 10.01 -26.31
CA ASP A 970 -30.87 9.16 -25.24
C ASP A 970 -31.37 7.72 -25.42
N ASP A 971 -30.45 6.79 -25.58
CA ASP A 971 -30.69 5.41 -26.01
C ASP A 971 -30.70 4.44 -24.81
N ALA A 972 -31.11 3.18 -24.99
CA ALA A 972 -30.94 2.19 -23.91
C ALA A 972 -29.53 1.62 -23.83
N ILE A 973 -28.92 1.32 -24.98
CA ILE A 973 -27.53 0.86 -25.08
C ILE A 973 -26.82 1.71 -26.13
N LEU A 974 -25.75 2.40 -25.74
CA LEU A 974 -24.92 3.22 -26.62
C LEU A 974 -23.52 2.62 -26.74
N VAL A 975 -23.07 2.38 -27.97
CA VAL A 975 -21.74 1.85 -28.26
C VAL A 975 -20.97 2.87 -29.09
N THR A 976 -19.99 3.51 -28.46
CA THR A 976 -19.17 4.54 -29.11
C THR A 976 -17.80 4.03 -29.57
N SER A 977 -17.30 2.95 -28.95
CA SER A 977 -16.02 2.31 -29.26
C SER A 977 -15.96 0.90 -28.61
N GLY A 978 -14.81 0.23 -28.68
CA GLY A 978 -14.57 -1.10 -28.10
C GLY A 978 -14.60 -2.25 -29.10
N SER A 979 -14.30 -3.47 -28.63
CA SER A 979 -14.33 -4.71 -29.41
C SER A 979 -14.83 -5.88 -28.56
N GLY A 980 -15.17 -7.02 -29.19
CA GLY A 980 -15.68 -8.19 -28.47
C GLY A 980 -17.05 -7.97 -27.83
N ILE A 981 -17.90 -7.15 -28.45
CA ILE A 981 -19.18 -6.72 -27.89
C ILE A 981 -20.27 -7.74 -28.26
N ASN A 982 -20.86 -8.35 -27.24
CA ASN A 982 -21.92 -9.34 -27.33
C ASN A 982 -23.14 -8.87 -26.52
N ILE A 983 -24.21 -8.50 -27.20
CA ILE A 983 -25.50 -8.09 -26.61
C ILE A 983 -26.49 -9.21 -26.89
N GLN A 984 -26.82 -10.01 -25.88
CA GLN A 984 -27.62 -11.21 -26.10
C GLN A 984 -28.68 -11.47 -25.02
N HIS A 985 -29.84 -12.00 -25.41
CA HIS A 985 -30.88 -12.40 -24.45
C HIS A 985 -31.30 -11.28 -23.48
N ASN A 986 -31.37 -10.03 -23.93
CA ASN A 986 -31.87 -8.92 -23.12
C ASN A 986 -33.30 -8.55 -23.53
N LEU A 987 -34.07 -8.01 -22.57
CA LEU A 987 -35.30 -7.28 -22.86
C LEU A 987 -34.97 -5.78 -22.83
N ILE A 988 -35.18 -5.09 -23.94
CA ILE A 988 -35.00 -3.65 -24.08
C ILE A 988 -36.35 -3.05 -24.40
N GLU A 989 -36.94 -2.34 -23.43
CA GLU A 989 -38.28 -1.80 -23.57
C GLU A 989 -38.35 -0.29 -23.32
N ASN A 990 -39.17 0.38 -24.13
CA ASN A 990 -39.60 1.75 -23.94
C ASN A 990 -38.46 2.79 -23.86
N SER A 991 -37.35 2.56 -24.57
CA SER A 991 -36.24 3.52 -24.68
C SER A 991 -36.72 4.87 -25.21
N ALA A 992 -36.13 5.97 -24.72
CA ALA A 992 -36.52 7.31 -25.16
C ALA A 992 -36.23 7.55 -26.65
N SER A 993 -35.01 7.22 -27.09
CA SER A 993 -34.55 7.24 -28.49
C SER A 993 -34.40 5.81 -29.03
N LEU A 994 -33.19 5.26 -29.11
CA LEU A 994 -32.92 3.95 -29.71
C LEU A 994 -32.87 2.84 -28.66
N GLY A 995 -33.16 1.61 -29.09
CA GLY A 995 -32.90 0.43 -28.26
C GLY A 995 -31.41 0.17 -28.14
N ILE A 996 -30.72 0.13 -29.29
CA ILE A 996 -29.27 -0.03 -29.40
C ILE A 996 -28.76 0.97 -30.44
N ASP A 997 -27.77 1.79 -30.09
CA ASP A 997 -27.04 2.65 -31.01
C ASP A 997 -25.56 2.23 -31.05
N ALA A 998 -25.06 1.90 -32.24
CA ALA A 998 -23.64 1.64 -32.48
C ALA A 998 -23.09 2.61 -33.53
N VAL A 999 -22.26 3.55 -33.08
CA VAL A 999 -21.74 4.64 -33.91
C VAL A 999 -20.69 4.17 -34.93
N SER A 1000 -20.29 5.08 -35.83
CA SER A 1000 -19.29 4.79 -36.85
C SER A 1000 -17.94 4.38 -36.25
N GLY A 1001 -17.34 3.32 -36.80
CA GLY A 1001 -16.07 2.76 -36.34
C GLY A 1001 -16.20 1.55 -35.42
N VAL A 1002 -17.40 1.27 -34.88
CA VAL A 1002 -17.68 0.07 -34.09
C VAL A 1002 -18.01 -1.09 -35.03
N ASN A 1003 -17.18 -2.13 -35.05
CA ASN A 1003 -17.30 -3.27 -35.97
C ASN A 1003 -17.41 -4.59 -35.22
N ASN A 1004 -17.91 -5.64 -35.89
CA ASN A 1004 -18.00 -6.99 -35.34
C ASN A 1004 -18.88 -7.11 -34.09
N LEU A 1005 -19.99 -6.37 -34.02
CA LEU A 1005 -20.94 -6.53 -32.91
C LEU A 1005 -21.71 -7.84 -33.06
N SER A 1006 -22.04 -8.47 -31.94
CA SER A 1006 -22.98 -9.59 -31.90
C SER A 1006 -24.24 -9.18 -31.14
N ILE A 1007 -25.37 -9.10 -31.83
CA ILE A 1007 -26.69 -8.76 -31.26
C ILE A 1007 -27.61 -9.95 -31.48
N GLN A 1008 -27.79 -10.78 -30.45
CA GLN A 1008 -28.44 -12.08 -30.60
C GLN A 1008 -29.53 -12.38 -29.57
N GLY A 1009 -30.71 -12.81 -30.02
CA GLY A 1009 -31.71 -13.33 -29.08
C GLY A 1009 -32.33 -12.30 -28.14
N ASN A 1010 -32.24 -11.00 -28.46
CA ASN A 1010 -32.81 -9.93 -27.65
C ASN A 1010 -34.27 -9.66 -28.06
N THR A 1011 -35.06 -9.04 -27.18
CA THR A 1011 -36.33 -8.40 -27.53
C THR A 1011 -36.19 -6.90 -27.38
N ILE A 1012 -36.40 -6.16 -28.46
CA ILE A 1012 -36.37 -4.69 -28.51
C ILE A 1012 -37.78 -4.20 -28.85
N VAL A 1013 -38.42 -3.52 -27.90
CA VAL A 1013 -39.82 -3.13 -28.00
C VAL A 1013 -40.07 -1.69 -27.55
N GLY A 1014 -40.82 -0.93 -28.35
CA GLY A 1014 -41.29 0.40 -27.94
C GLY A 1014 -40.21 1.48 -27.84
N SER A 1015 -39.05 1.30 -28.49
CA SER A 1015 -38.05 2.37 -28.63
C SER A 1015 -38.65 3.57 -29.38
N GLY A 1016 -38.12 4.76 -29.12
CA GLY A 1016 -38.66 6.02 -29.65
C GLY A 1016 -39.85 6.54 -28.84
N ARG A 1017 -39.91 6.20 -27.54
CA ARG A 1017 -40.97 6.64 -26.62
C ARG A 1017 -41.07 8.17 -26.56
N VAL A 1018 -39.93 8.86 -26.61
CA VAL A 1018 -39.85 10.33 -26.52
C VAL A 1018 -39.70 10.92 -27.93
N ALA A 1019 -40.79 11.48 -28.45
CA ALA A 1019 -40.79 12.10 -29.77
C ALA A 1019 -39.93 13.38 -29.81
N GLY A 1020 -39.06 13.51 -30.81
CA GLY A 1020 -38.22 14.69 -31.00
C GLY A 1020 -37.19 14.55 -32.12
N LEU A 1021 -36.36 15.58 -32.30
CA LEU A 1021 -35.20 15.55 -33.19
C LEU A 1021 -33.93 15.41 -32.36
N CYS A 1022 -33.09 14.43 -32.70
CA CYS A 1022 -31.70 14.38 -32.29
C CYS A 1022 -30.81 14.91 -33.39
N SER A 1023 -30.14 16.05 -33.17
CA SER A 1023 -29.21 16.65 -34.15
C SER A 1023 -29.80 16.77 -35.57
N SER A 1024 -31.07 17.18 -35.67
CA SER A 1024 -31.88 17.32 -36.90
C SER A 1024 -32.45 16.04 -37.53
N GLU A 1025 -32.20 14.88 -36.94
CA GLU A 1025 -32.76 13.59 -37.38
C GLU A 1025 -33.74 13.05 -36.33
N ILE A 1026 -34.72 12.26 -36.75
CA ILE A 1026 -35.56 11.52 -35.81
C ILE A 1026 -34.85 10.20 -35.52
N LYS A 1027 -34.51 9.95 -34.25
CA LYS A 1027 -33.90 8.71 -33.76
C LYS A 1027 -34.94 7.96 -32.92
N ASN A 1028 -35.69 7.07 -33.55
CA ASN A 1028 -36.82 6.37 -32.92
C ASN A 1028 -36.93 4.89 -33.34
N MET A 1029 -35.84 4.35 -33.85
CA MET A 1029 -35.71 3.00 -34.41
C MET A 1029 -35.27 2.00 -33.33
N GLY A 1030 -35.45 0.71 -33.59
CA GLY A 1030 -35.06 -0.33 -32.62
C GLY A 1030 -33.55 -0.41 -32.45
N ILE A 1031 -32.81 -0.56 -33.55
CA ILE A 1031 -31.35 -0.73 -33.58
C ILE A 1031 -30.74 0.15 -34.68
N GLU A 1032 -29.70 0.91 -34.36
CA GLU A 1032 -28.83 1.59 -35.33
C GLU A 1032 -27.42 0.98 -35.33
N ILE A 1033 -26.88 0.71 -36.53
CA ILE A 1033 -25.48 0.29 -36.69
C ILE A 1033 -24.83 1.07 -37.81
N SER A 1034 -23.76 1.78 -37.51
CA SER A 1034 -22.97 2.52 -38.51
C SER A 1034 -21.72 1.77 -39.03
N GLY A 1035 -21.32 0.68 -38.37
CA GLY A 1035 -20.10 -0.07 -38.71
C GLY A 1035 -20.33 -1.39 -39.45
N SER A 1036 -19.26 -2.18 -39.60
CA SER A 1036 -19.20 -3.37 -40.46
C SER A 1036 -19.10 -4.69 -39.69
N ASN A 1037 -19.33 -5.80 -40.40
CA ASN A 1037 -19.10 -7.19 -39.95
C ASN A 1037 -19.91 -7.62 -38.71
N SER A 1038 -21.03 -6.96 -38.43
CA SER A 1038 -21.87 -7.28 -37.28
C SER A 1038 -22.85 -8.43 -37.58
N ILE A 1039 -23.23 -9.18 -36.56
CA ILE A 1039 -24.23 -10.26 -36.63
C ILE A 1039 -25.43 -9.85 -35.79
N ILE A 1040 -26.58 -9.76 -36.44
CA ILE A 1040 -27.86 -9.46 -35.83
C ILE A 1040 -28.75 -10.68 -36.09
N SER A 1041 -29.01 -11.49 -35.09
CA SER A 1041 -29.78 -12.72 -35.28
C SER A 1041 -30.72 -13.09 -34.15
N ASN A 1042 -31.78 -13.81 -34.47
CA ASN A 1042 -32.73 -14.34 -33.48
C ASN A 1042 -33.38 -13.28 -32.56
N ASN A 1043 -33.36 -12.00 -32.93
CA ASN A 1043 -33.97 -10.94 -32.12
C ASN A 1043 -35.46 -10.81 -32.44
N VAL A 1044 -36.24 -10.32 -31.48
CA VAL A 1044 -37.61 -9.84 -31.69
C VAL A 1044 -37.56 -8.31 -31.63
N ILE A 1045 -37.90 -7.65 -32.74
CA ILE A 1045 -37.79 -6.19 -32.89
C ILE A 1045 -39.16 -5.67 -33.31
N THR A 1046 -39.88 -5.06 -32.37
CA THR A 1046 -41.30 -4.75 -32.57
C THR A 1046 -41.75 -3.43 -31.96
N SER A 1047 -42.80 -2.83 -32.53
CA SER A 1047 -43.51 -1.70 -31.94
C SER A 1047 -42.63 -0.45 -31.71
N ASN A 1048 -41.49 -0.33 -32.39
CA ASN A 1048 -40.60 0.83 -32.29
C ASN A 1048 -41.18 2.02 -33.09
N GLY A 1049 -40.84 3.25 -32.69
CA GLY A 1049 -41.38 4.48 -33.28
C GLY A 1049 -41.08 4.65 -34.78
N GLY A 1050 -39.91 4.20 -35.21
CA GLY A 1050 -39.41 4.20 -36.58
C GLY A 1050 -39.05 2.79 -37.03
N ALA A 1051 -38.00 2.67 -37.85
CA ALA A 1051 -37.61 1.38 -38.41
C ALA A 1051 -37.18 0.37 -37.33
N GLY A 1052 -37.27 -0.92 -37.64
CA GLY A 1052 -36.80 -1.97 -36.72
C GLY A 1052 -35.27 -1.91 -36.55
N LEU A 1053 -34.55 -1.98 -37.66
CA LEU A 1053 -33.10 -1.90 -37.76
C LEU A 1053 -32.74 -0.94 -38.90
N VAL A 1054 -31.81 -0.03 -38.65
CA VAL A 1054 -31.17 0.75 -39.71
C VAL A 1054 -29.67 0.52 -39.70
N ILE A 1055 -29.13 0.27 -40.89
CA ILE A 1055 -27.69 0.34 -41.11
C ILE A 1055 -27.38 1.72 -41.68
N SER A 1056 -26.80 2.59 -40.86
CA SER A 1056 -26.43 3.96 -41.24
C SER A 1056 -24.97 4.05 -41.70
N GLY A 1057 -24.59 5.14 -42.37
CA GLY A 1057 -23.20 5.37 -42.78
C GLY A 1057 -22.66 4.40 -43.84
N SER A 1058 -21.36 4.04 -43.73
CA SER A 1058 -20.64 3.20 -44.72
C SER A 1058 -20.38 1.77 -44.24
N GLY A 1059 -21.08 1.31 -43.21
CA GLY A 1059 -20.97 -0.05 -42.69
C GLY A 1059 -21.30 -1.09 -43.76
N THR A 1060 -20.56 -2.20 -43.81
CA THR A 1060 -20.72 -3.28 -44.81
C THR A 1060 -20.56 -4.65 -44.16
N SER A 1061 -20.99 -5.73 -44.85
CA SER A 1061 -20.84 -7.11 -44.34
C SER A 1061 -21.60 -7.39 -43.04
N ASN A 1062 -22.74 -6.72 -42.82
CA ASN A 1062 -23.61 -6.97 -41.68
C ASN A 1062 -24.62 -8.09 -41.99
N LEU A 1063 -24.57 -9.16 -41.20
CA LEU A 1063 -25.45 -10.32 -41.31
C LEU A 1063 -26.71 -10.08 -40.47
N ILE A 1064 -27.87 -10.08 -41.11
CA ILE A 1064 -29.17 -9.95 -40.46
C ILE A 1064 -29.92 -11.25 -40.76
N SER A 1065 -30.13 -12.10 -39.75
CA SER A 1065 -30.59 -13.47 -39.98
C SER A 1065 -31.56 -13.95 -38.91
N GLU A 1066 -32.69 -14.54 -39.31
CA GLU A 1066 -33.68 -15.15 -38.41
C GLU A 1066 -34.22 -14.23 -37.30
N ASN A 1067 -34.25 -12.91 -37.55
CA ASN A 1067 -34.91 -11.95 -36.67
C ASN A 1067 -36.41 -11.88 -36.98
N SER A 1068 -37.21 -11.52 -35.97
CA SER A 1068 -38.64 -11.24 -36.08
C SER A 1068 -38.86 -9.74 -36.03
N PHE A 1069 -39.24 -9.14 -37.15
CA PHE A 1069 -39.63 -7.75 -37.27
C PHE A 1069 -41.14 -7.65 -37.50
N PHE A 1070 -41.84 -6.89 -36.67
CA PHE A 1070 -43.27 -6.62 -36.87
C PHE A 1070 -43.75 -5.39 -36.10
N ALA A 1071 -44.74 -4.70 -36.63
CA ALA A 1071 -45.40 -3.56 -36.01
C ALA A 1071 -44.46 -2.36 -35.72
N ASN A 1072 -43.29 -2.27 -36.36
CA ASN A 1072 -42.44 -1.09 -36.25
C ASN A 1072 -43.02 0.09 -37.03
N GLY A 1073 -42.49 1.28 -36.79
CA GLY A 1073 -43.01 2.52 -37.35
C GLY A 1073 -44.29 2.99 -36.66
N THR A 1074 -44.37 2.89 -35.33
CA THR A 1074 -45.57 3.29 -34.57
C THR A 1074 -45.80 4.81 -34.55
N ALA A 1075 -44.75 5.61 -34.76
CA ALA A 1075 -44.84 7.07 -34.90
C ALA A 1075 -44.96 7.51 -36.37
N THR A 1076 -44.22 6.85 -37.26
CA THR A 1076 -44.26 7.05 -38.71
C THR A 1076 -44.04 5.72 -39.42
N SER A 1077 -44.79 5.46 -40.50
CA SER A 1077 -44.59 4.25 -41.31
C SER A 1077 -43.11 4.09 -41.70
N ALA A 1078 -42.55 2.92 -41.44
CA ALA A 1078 -41.14 2.63 -41.57
C ALA A 1078 -40.91 1.16 -41.95
N LEU A 1079 -39.70 0.85 -42.39
CA LEU A 1079 -39.27 -0.51 -42.71
C LEU A 1079 -38.80 -1.25 -41.45
N GLY A 1080 -38.86 -2.56 -41.45
CA GLY A 1080 -38.23 -3.42 -40.46
C GLY A 1080 -36.70 -3.41 -40.60
N ILE A 1081 -36.18 -3.43 -41.84
CA ILE A 1081 -34.77 -3.19 -42.15
C ILE A 1081 -34.72 -2.04 -43.15
N ASP A 1082 -33.98 -0.99 -42.83
CA ASP A 1082 -33.71 0.15 -43.71
C ASP A 1082 -32.20 0.31 -43.91
N LEU A 1083 -31.75 0.39 -45.16
CA LEU A 1083 -30.33 0.54 -45.50
C LEU A 1083 -30.04 1.98 -45.90
N GLY A 1084 -29.50 2.78 -44.98
CA GLY A 1084 -29.16 4.19 -45.23
C GLY A 1084 -30.20 5.19 -44.72
N ASN A 1085 -31.32 4.73 -44.16
CA ASN A 1085 -32.43 5.57 -43.67
C ASN A 1085 -33.05 6.42 -44.79
N ASP A 1086 -33.09 5.90 -46.01
CA ASP A 1086 -33.57 6.58 -47.21
C ASP A 1086 -34.76 5.87 -47.89
N GLY A 1087 -35.24 4.79 -47.28
CA GLY A 1087 -36.36 3.97 -47.75
C GLY A 1087 -35.90 2.81 -48.62
N VAL A 1088 -36.86 2.16 -49.30
CA VAL A 1088 -36.59 0.92 -50.05
C VAL A 1088 -35.59 1.17 -51.18
N THR A 1089 -34.46 0.44 -51.16
CA THR A 1089 -33.45 0.43 -52.22
C THR A 1089 -33.99 -0.30 -53.46
N ILE A 1090 -33.83 0.25 -54.68
CA ILE A 1090 -34.39 -0.37 -55.90
C ILE A 1090 -33.44 -1.44 -56.44
N ASN A 1091 -33.98 -2.60 -56.83
CA ASN A 1091 -33.22 -3.57 -57.61
C ASN A 1091 -33.02 -3.07 -59.05
N ASP A 1092 -31.77 -2.84 -59.49
CA ASP A 1092 -31.45 -2.41 -60.85
C ASP A 1092 -30.40 -3.32 -61.57
N MET A 1093 -30.12 -3.02 -62.84
CA MET A 1093 -29.17 -3.78 -63.65
C MET A 1093 -27.76 -3.18 -63.55
N GLY A 1094 -26.85 -3.89 -62.88
CA GLY A 1094 -25.44 -3.51 -62.79
C GLY A 1094 -25.09 -2.59 -61.63
N ASP A 1095 -26.05 -2.35 -60.72
CA ASP A 1095 -25.95 -1.70 -59.41
C ASP A 1095 -24.97 -0.54 -59.32
N THR A 1096 -25.50 0.65 -59.64
CA THR A 1096 -24.76 1.92 -59.53
C THR A 1096 -25.03 2.67 -58.22
N ASP A 1097 -25.83 2.10 -57.33
CA ASP A 1097 -26.20 2.73 -56.06
C ASP A 1097 -25.05 2.61 -55.03
N SER A 1098 -25.17 3.31 -53.90
CA SER A 1098 -24.19 3.27 -52.82
C SER A 1098 -24.87 2.77 -51.54
N GLY A 1099 -24.89 1.45 -51.33
CA GLY A 1099 -25.60 0.82 -50.23
C GLY A 1099 -24.69 0.12 -49.21
N ALA A 1100 -25.06 0.20 -47.93
CA ALA A 1100 -24.41 -0.50 -46.81
C ALA A 1100 -24.42 -2.03 -46.97
N ASN A 1101 -25.24 -2.57 -47.88
CA ASN A 1101 -25.29 -3.99 -48.14
C ASN A 1101 -24.33 -4.50 -49.23
N GLY A 1102 -23.44 -3.64 -49.74
CA GLY A 1102 -22.50 -4.02 -50.80
C GLY A 1102 -23.18 -4.31 -52.15
N LEU A 1103 -24.31 -3.64 -52.41
CA LEU A 1103 -25.01 -3.68 -53.71
C LEU A 1103 -25.73 -5.02 -53.96
N ASN A 1104 -26.29 -5.58 -52.88
CA ASN A 1104 -27.00 -6.86 -52.93
C ASN A 1104 -28.52 -6.63 -53.05
N ASN A 1105 -29.07 -6.90 -54.23
CA ASN A 1105 -30.51 -6.85 -54.48
C ASN A 1105 -31.30 -7.82 -53.57
N PHE A 1106 -32.50 -7.42 -53.11
CA PHE A 1106 -33.41 -8.34 -52.42
C PHE A 1106 -34.10 -9.30 -53.41
N PRO A 1107 -34.61 -10.45 -52.94
CA PRO A 1107 -35.32 -11.39 -53.81
C PRO A 1107 -36.59 -10.76 -54.38
N ILE A 1108 -36.98 -11.06 -55.62
CA ILE A 1108 -38.32 -10.69 -56.12
C ILE A 1108 -39.22 -11.93 -56.08
N LEU A 1109 -40.19 -11.93 -55.17
CA LEU A 1109 -41.15 -13.03 -55.05
C LEU A 1109 -42.22 -12.95 -56.15
N SER A 1110 -42.36 -14.04 -56.90
CA SER A 1110 -43.32 -14.17 -58.00
C SER A 1110 -44.61 -14.88 -57.58
N ALA A 1111 -44.48 -15.86 -56.67
CA ALA A 1111 -45.59 -16.65 -56.17
C ALA A 1111 -45.20 -17.45 -54.92
N ALA A 1112 -46.19 -17.67 -54.06
CA ALA A 1112 -46.17 -18.67 -52.98
C ALA A 1112 -47.41 -19.57 -53.10
N TYR A 1113 -47.21 -20.89 -53.11
CA TYR A 1113 -48.31 -21.86 -53.23
C TYR A 1113 -48.29 -22.92 -52.14
N GLN A 1114 -49.46 -23.19 -51.56
CA GLN A 1114 -49.65 -24.39 -50.75
C GLN A 1114 -49.88 -25.60 -51.67
N ALA A 1115 -48.92 -26.54 -51.67
CA ALA A 1115 -48.95 -27.75 -52.49
C ALA A 1115 -48.85 -29.01 -51.62
N GLY A 1116 -50.00 -29.48 -51.11
CA GLY A 1116 -50.04 -30.59 -50.16
C GLY A 1116 -49.45 -30.17 -48.81
N ASN A 1117 -48.44 -30.91 -48.32
CA ASN A 1117 -47.74 -30.61 -47.07
C ASN A 1117 -46.54 -29.67 -47.27
N ASN A 1118 -46.39 -29.07 -48.45
CA ASN A 1118 -45.28 -28.19 -48.78
C ASN A 1118 -45.78 -26.80 -49.15
N LEU A 1119 -44.96 -25.81 -48.84
CA LEU A 1119 -45.03 -24.45 -49.35
C LEU A 1119 -44.02 -24.31 -50.50
N VAL A 1120 -44.50 -23.96 -51.69
CA VAL A 1120 -43.66 -23.76 -52.88
C VAL A 1120 -43.44 -22.27 -53.07
N LEU A 1121 -42.17 -21.85 -53.06
CA LEU A 1121 -41.74 -20.46 -53.13
C LEU A 1121 -40.98 -20.24 -54.43
N MET A 1122 -41.37 -19.20 -55.18
CA MET A 1122 -40.82 -18.93 -56.51
C MET A 1122 -40.51 -17.45 -56.66
N GLY A 1123 -39.36 -17.13 -57.27
CA GLY A 1123 -38.96 -15.75 -57.48
C GLY A 1123 -37.70 -15.62 -58.30
N TRP A 1124 -37.01 -14.49 -58.15
CA TRP A 1124 -35.73 -14.19 -58.78
C TRP A 1124 -34.72 -13.72 -57.74
N VAL A 1125 -33.48 -14.23 -57.84
CA VAL A 1125 -32.33 -13.78 -57.05
C VAL A 1125 -31.03 -14.25 -57.73
N THR A 1126 -29.90 -13.64 -57.41
CA THR A 1126 -28.59 -14.05 -57.95
C THR A 1126 -28.15 -15.42 -57.40
N PRO A 1127 -27.54 -16.31 -58.22
CA PRO A 1127 -26.99 -17.58 -57.73
C PRO A 1127 -25.94 -17.42 -56.63
N GLY A 1128 -25.98 -18.32 -55.64
CA GLY A 1128 -25.12 -18.29 -54.45
C GLY A 1128 -25.63 -17.40 -53.31
N VAL A 1129 -26.70 -16.64 -53.53
CA VAL A 1129 -27.38 -15.85 -52.49
C VAL A 1129 -28.21 -16.78 -51.59
N THR A 1130 -28.13 -16.55 -50.28
CA THR A 1130 -29.01 -17.16 -49.29
C THR A 1130 -30.27 -16.32 -49.13
N VAL A 1131 -31.44 -16.94 -49.18
CA VAL A 1131 -32.75 -16.32 -49.06
C VAL A 1131 -33.43 -16.83 -47.80
N GLU A 1132 -33.83 -15.91 -46.93
CA GLU A 1132 -34.65 -16.21 -45.75
C GLU A 1132 -36.08 -15.76 -46.00
N PHE A 1133 -37.05 -16.66 -45.80
CA PHE A 1133 -38.47 -16.39 -46.01
C PHE A 1133 -39.19 -16.20 -44.68
N PHE A 1134 -40.14 -15.26 -44.65
CA PHE A 1134 -40.89 -14.89 -43.46
C PHE A 1134 -42.37 -14.71 -43.77
N PHE A 1135 -43.25 -15.10 -42.85
CA PHE A 1135 -44.60 -14.56 -42.83
C PHE A 1135 -44.56 -13.11 -42.36
N THR A 1136 -45.44 -12.29 -42.93
CA THR A 1136 -45.54 -10.87 -42.62
C THR A 1136 -46.98 -10.44 -42.44
N ASP A 1137 -47.23 -9.58 -41.45
CA ASP A 1137 -48.46 -8.82 -41.30
C ASP A 1137 -48.13 -7.33 -41.15
N ILE A 1138 -48.06 -6.64 -42.28
CA ILE A 1138 -47.87 -5.19 -42.38
C ILE A 1138 -48.95 -4.36 -41.64
N SER A 1139 -50.09 -4.96 -41.27
CA SER A 1139 -51.21 -4.27 -40.61
C SER A 1139 -51.16 -4.38 -39.08
N GLU A 1140 -50.18 -5.09 -38.51
CA GLU A 1140 -50.03 -5.24 -37.05
C GLU A 1140 -49.48 -3.97 -36.37
N GLY A 1141 -49.07 -2.95 -37.15
CA GLY A 1141 -48.57 -1.65 -36.70
C GLY A 1141 -49.40 -0.45 -37.13
N SER A 1142 -48.75 0.72 -37.28
CA SER A 1142 -49.40 1.96 -37.74
C SER A 1142 -49.36 2.15 -39.26
N ALA A 1143 -48.64 1.28 -39.98
CA ALA A 1143 -48.53 1.31 -41.43
C ALA A 1143 -49.85 0.88 -42.09
N ALA A 1144 -50.30 1.65 -43.07
CA ALA A 1144 -51.42 1.26 -43.94
C ALA A 1144 -50.90 0.43 -45.11
N GLU A 1145 -51.78 -0.36 -45.73
CA GLU A 1145 -51.44 -1.05 -46.99
C GLU A 1145 -50.99 -0.03 -48.06
N GLY A 1146 -49.79 -0.25 -48.60
CA GLY A 1146 -49.06 0.58 -49.55
C GLY A 1146 -48.21 1.69 -48.93
N ALA A 1147 -47.93 1.67 -47.62
CA ALA A 1147 -47.22 2.73 -46.88
C ALA A 1147 -45.69 2.58 -46.78
N ASN A 1148 -45.12 1.39 -47.05
CA ASN A 1148 -43.68 1.14 -46.94
C ASN A 1148 -43.08 0.89 -48.35
N THR A 1149 -42.81 1.96 -49.11
CA THR A 1149 -43.08 2.00 -50.57
C THR A 1149 -41.87 1.82 -51.52
N LEU A 1150 -42.04 1.40 -52.79
CA LEU A 1150 -42.55 2.27 -53.88
C LEU A 1150 -43.71 1.71 -54.77
N SER A 1151 -44.60 2.63 -55.18
CA SER A 1151 -45.81 2.53 -56.04
C SER A 1151 -47.16 2.05 -55.45
N ARG A 1152 -47.47 2.35 -54.17
CA ARG A 1152 -48.83 2.28 -53.55
C ARG A 1152 -49.67 0.99 -53.78
N SER A 1153 -49.07 -0.09 -54.28
CA SER A 1153 -49.80 -1.30 -54.69
C SER A 1153 -49.22 -2.59 -54.10
N LYS A 1154 -48.03 -2.52 -53.48
CA LYS A 1154 -47.39 -3.57 -52.69
C LYS A 1154 -46.55 -2.95 -51.58
N ASP A 1155 -46.56 -3.57 -50.41
CA ASP A 1155 -45.73 -3.18 -49.27
C ASP A 1155 -44.43 -3.96 -49.20
N TYR A 1156 -43.44 -3.26 -48.64
CA TYR A 1156 -42.17 -3.79 -48.21
C TYR A 1156 -42.14 -3.73 -46.69
N GLY A 1157 -41.22 -4.46 -46.08
CA GLY A 1157 -40.64 -3.91 -44.86
C GLY A 1157 -40.55 -4.83 -43.67
N GLU A 1158 -41.34 -5.87 -43.44
CA GLU A 1158 -41.20 -6.62 -42.18
C GLU A 1158 -41.35 -8.13 -42.34
N GLY A 1159 -40.49 -8.91 -41.69
CA GLY A 1159 -40.58 -10.37 -41.61
C GLY A 1159 -40.81 -10.80 -40.16
N GLN A 1160 -42.03 -11.21 -39.84
CA GLN A 1160 -42.45 -11.53 -38.48
C GLN A 1160 -42.08 -12.95 -38.08
N THR A 1161 -42.51 -13.95 -38.85
CA THR A 1161 -42.32 -15.36 -38.48
C THR A 1161 -41.43 -16.04 -39.49
N TYR A 1162 -40.26 -16.50 -39.06
CA TYR A 1162 -39.32 -17.25 -39.89
C TYR A 1162 -39.95 -18.54 -40.45
N ILE A 1163 -39.76 -18.79 -41.74
CA ILE A 1163 -40.28 -19.96 -42.46
C ILE A 1163 -39.15 -20.94 -42.76
N ALA A 1164 -38.15 -20.49 -43.52
CA ALA A 1164 -37.06 -21.33 -44.02
C ALA A 1164 -35.95 -20.49 -44.65
N THR A 1165 -34.73 -21.04 -44.66
CA THR A 1165 -33.56 -20.53 -45.39
C THR A 1165 -33.25 -21.43 -46.59
N ARG A 1166 -33.01 -20.85 -47.77
CA ARG A 1166 -32.61 -21.58 -48.99
C ARG A 1166 -31.54 -20.82 -49.76
N THR A 1167 -30.69 -21.53 -50.48
CA THR A 1167 -29.63 -20.89 -51.30
C THR A 1167 -29.91 -21.09 -52.77
N GLU A 1168 -29.83 -20.01 -53.55
CA GLU A 1168 -30.08 -20.08 -54.98
C GLU A 1168 -28.97 -20.79 -55.74
N GLY A 1169 -29.35 -21.66 -56.68
CA GLY A 1169 -28.43 -22.56 -57.39
C GLY A 1169 -27.94 -23.75 -56.56
N SER A 1170 -28.51 -23.98 -55.37
CA SER A 1170 -28.30 -25.20 -54.60
C SER A 1170 -29.05 -26.40 -55.20
N VAL A 1171 -28.85 -27.60 -54.65
CA VAL A 1171 -29.60 -28.79 -55.08
C VAL A 1171 -31.10 -28.73 -54.76
N ASP A 1172 -31.49 -27.84 -53.84
CA ASP A 1172 -32.89 -27.62 -53.45
C ASP A 1172 -33.61 -26.65 -54.41
N ASP A 1173 -32.87 -25.94 -55.26
CA ASP A 1173 -33.43 -25.12 -56.32
C ASP A 1173 -33.91 -25.98 -57.51
N LEU A 1174 -35.21 -25.92 -57.79
CA LEU A 1174 -35.87 -26.70 -58.83
C LEU A 1174 -36.00 -25.92 -60.16
N GLU A 1175 -35.57 -24.67 -60.22
CA GLU A 1175 -35.64 -23.84 -61.42
C GLU A 1175 -34.48 -22.85 -61.37
N GLY A 1176 -33.48 -22.93 -62.27
CA GLY A 1176 -32.27 -22.08 -62.21
C GLY A 1176 -31.95 -21.35 -63.52
N ALA A 1177 -32.96 -21.01 -64.32
CA ALA A 1177 -32.76 -20.30 -65.58
C ALA A 1177 -32.74 -18.77 -65.36
N SER A 1178 -31.78 -18.07 -65.98
CA SER A 1178 -31.75 -16.60 -65.97
C SER A 1178 -32.87 -16.01 -66.83
N SER A 1179 -33.57 -15.02 -66.29
CA SER A 1179 -34.59 -14.24 -67.01
C SER A 1179 -34.76 -12.86 -66.38
N SER A 1180 -35.22 -11.88 -67.17
CA SER A 1180 -35.54 -10.57 -66.63
C SER A 1180 -36.88 -10.56 -65.91
N TYR A 1181 -36.97 -9.81 -64.82
CA TYR A 1181 -38.23 -9.40 -64.22
C TYR A 1181 -38.39 -7.88 -64.37
N SER A 1182 -39.63 -7.43 -64.41
CA SER A 1182 -39.97 -6.01 -64.39
C SER A 1182 -41.31 -5.87 -63.69
N VAL A 1183 -41.32 -5.04 -62.65
CA VAL A 1183 -42.51 -4.66 -61.90
C VAL A 1183 -42.79 -3.17 -62.07
N PHE A 1184 -43.99 -2.73 -61.67
CA PHE A 1184 -44.52 -1.39 -61.96
C PHE A 1184 -43.81 -0.24 -61.22
N ASP A 1185 -43.01 -0.57 -60.21
CA ASP A 1185 -42.33 0.35 -59.28
C ASP A 1185 -40.88 0.70 -59.69
N GLY A 1186 -40.37 0.14 -60.78
CA GLY A 1186 -39.02 0.41 -61.27
C GLY A 1186 -37.98 -0.67 -60.98
N ASN A 1187 -38.32 -1.72 -60.21
CA ASN A 1187 -37.40 -2.85 -60.03
C ASN A 1187 -37.24 -3.63 -61.34
N THR A 1188 -36.01 -3.66 -61.87
CA THR A 1188 -35.65 -4.38 -63.10
C THR A 1188 -34.25 -4.95 -63.02
N ASP A 1189 -34.14 -6.27 -63.10
CA ASP A 1189 -32.86 -6.97 -63.15
C ASP A 1189 -32.98 -8.23 -64.03
N ASN A 1190 -31.84 -8.85 -64.37
CA ASN A 1190 -31.74 -10.07 -65.16
C ASN A 1190 -30.88 -11.12 -64.44
N VAL A 1191 -31.52 -11.86 -63.53
CA VAL A 1191 -30.91 -12.89 -62.67
C VAL A 1191 -31.64 -14.23 -62.78
N ASN A 1192 -31.20 -15.23 -62.03
CA ASN A 1192 -31.81 -16.55 -62.02
C ASN A 1192 -33.19 -16.51 -61.38
N ARG A 1193 -34.12 -17.23 -62.00
CA ARG A 1193 -35.32 -17.67 -61.27
C ARG A 1193 -34.90 -18.73 -60.28
N PHE A 1194 -35.62 -18.81 -59.16
CA PHE A 1194 -35.54 -19.88 -58.18
C PHE A 1194 -36.90 -20.56 -58.00
N LYS A 1195 -36.88 -21.83 -57.61
CA LYS A 1195 -38.07 -22.54 -57.12
C LYS A 1195 -37.72 -23.48 -55.97
N PHE A 1196 -38.16 -23.12 -54.76
CA PHE A 1196 -37.98 -23.94 -53.57
C PHE A 1196 -39.28 -24.62 -53.14
N SER A 1197 -39.15 -25.83 -52.61
CA SER A 1197 -40.23 -26.54 -51.92
C SER A 1197 -39.82 -26.74 -50.48
N VAL A 1198 -40.49 -26.08 -49.54
CA VAL A 1198 -40.22 -26.18 -48.10
C VAL A 1198 -41.40 -26.87 -47.40
N PRO A 1199 -41.20 -27.52 -46.24
CA PRO A 1199 -42.33 -28.01 -45.44
C PRO A 1199 -43.30 -26.87 -45.12
N LEU A 1200 -44.59 -27.13 -45.22
CA LEU A 1200 -45.62 -26.14 -44.88
C LEU A 1200 -45.56 -25.84 -43.37
N PRO A 1201 -45.30 -24.58 -42.96
CA PRO A 1201 -45.32 -24.23 -41.54
C PRO A 1201 -46.68 -24.50 -40.89
N ILE A 1202 -46.66 -24.81 -39.59
CA ILE A 1202 -47.89 -25.04 -38.84
C ILE A 1202 -48.63 -23.71 -38.68
N GLY A 1203 -49.93 -23.71 -38.96
CA GLY A 1203 -50.76 -22.51 -38.84
C GLY A 1203 -50.81 -21.63 -40.09
N THR A 1204 -50.16 -22.01 -41.18
CA THR A 1204 -50.26 -21.29 -42.46
C THR A 1204 -51.67 -21.36 -43.02
N ASP A 1205 -52.26 -20.21 -43.29
CA ASP A 1205 -53.56 -20.02 -43.92
C ASP A 1205 -53.43 -19.48 -45.36
N LEU A 1206 -54.45 -19.76 -46.18
CA LEU A 1206 -54.53 -19.15 -47.52
C LEU A 1206 -54.82 -17.66 -47.37
N GLY A 1207 -54.00 -16.83 -48.00
CA GLY A 1207 -54.04 -15.37 -47.85
C GLY A 1207 -52.93 -14.82 -46.96
N ASP A 1208 -52.21 -15.66 -46.21
CA ASP A 1208 -50.99 -15.24 -45.50
C ASP A 1208 -50.01 -14.62 -46.49
N LYS A 1209 -49.30 -13.58 -46.05
CA LYS A 1209 -48.33 -12.85 -46.87
C LYS A 1209 -46.92 -13.30 -46.54
N ILE A 1210 -46.09 -13.44 -47.56
CA ILE A 1210 -44.69 -13.84 -47.44
C ILE A 1210 -43.80 -12.73 -47.98
N THR A 1211 -42.75 -12.40 -47.22
CA THR A 1211 -41.60 -11.60 -47.66
C THR A 1211 -40.31 -12.42 -47.50
N ALA A 1212 -39.20 -11.87 -47.96
CA ALA A 1212 -37.89 -12.49 -47.87
C ALA A 1212 -36.76 -11.46 -47.89
N THR A 1213 -35.62 -11.81 -47.28
CA THR A 1213 -34.34 -11.10 -47.39
C THR A 1213 -33.36 -11.91 -48.24
N ALA A 1214 -32.29 -11.26 -48.72
CA ALA A 1214 -31.18 -11.90 -49.41
C ALA A 1214 -29.87 -11.61 -48.69
N THR A 1215 -29.05 -12.63 -48.48
CA THR A 1215 -27.72 -12.52 -47.90
C THR A 1215 -26.66 -13.07 -48.85
N LEU A 1216 -25.66 -12.25 -49.14
CA LEU A 1216 -24.47 -12.63 -49.91
C LEU A 1216 -23.22 -12.08 -49.22
N SER A 1217 -22.20 -12.92 -49.05
CA SER A 1217 -20.93 -12.52 -48.41
C SER A 1217 -21.14 -11.79 -47.07
N ASN A 1218 -21.98 -12.35 -46.20
CA ASN A 1218 -22.38 -11.78 -44.90
C ASN A 1218 -23.09 -10.43 -44.95
N THR A 1219 -23.62 -10.01 -46.09
CA THR A 1219 -24.37 -8.76 -46.18
C THR A 1219 -25.82 -9.01 -46.58
N THR A 1220 -26.75 -8.44 -45.81
CA THR A 1220 -28.19 -8.72 -45.95
C THR A 1220 -28.93 -7.52 -46.52
N SER A 1221 -29.85 -7.78 -47.45
CA SER A 1221 -30.73 -6.78 -48.04
C SER A 1221 -31.95 -6.47 -47.17
N GLU A 1222 -32.67 -5.42 -47.54
CA GLU A 1222 -34.00 -5.13 -47.00
C GLU A 1222 -35.01 -6.23 -47.37
N PHE A 1223 -36.22 -6.14 -46.81
CA PHE A 1223 -37.31 -7.06 -47.13
C PHE A 1223 -37.86 -6.83 -48.55
N SER A 1224 -38.01 -7.93 -49.28
CA SER A 1224 -38.70 -7.95 -50.58
C SER A 1224 -40.19 -7.62 -50.49
N PRO A 1225 -40.83 -7.22 -51.60
CA PRO A 1225 -42.27 -6.98 -51.60
C PRO A 1225 -43.05 -8.28 -51.39
N GLU A 1226 -44.18 -8.16 -50.72
CA GLU A 1226 -44.97 -9.31 -50.29
C GLU A 1226 -45.68 -10.07 -51.43
N VAL A 1227 -45.94 -11.36 -51.18
CA VAL A 1227 -46.81 -12.21 -52.00
C VAL A 1227 -47.74 -13.05 -51.13
N GLU A 1228 -49.01 -13.15 -51.53
CA GLU A 1228 -49.99 -13.99 -50.85
C GLU A 1228 -49.78 -15.49 -51.14
N VAL A 1229 -49.96 -16.32 -50.11
CA VAL A 1229 -50.05 -17.77 -50.22
C VAL A 1229 -51.38 -18.16 -50.89
N ARG A 1230 -51.29 -18.85 -52.03
CA ARG A 1230 -52.46 -19.25 -52.84
C ARG A 1230 -52.46 -20.74 -53.15
N LEU A 1231 -53.55 -21.24 -53.73
CA LEU A 1231 -53.56 -22.59 -54.33
C LEU A 1231 -52.91 -22.57 -55.73
N PRO A 1232 -52.22 -23.65 -56.13
CA PRO A 1232 -51.65 -23.74 -57.47
C PRO A 1232 -52.76 -23.68 -58.52
N THR A 1233 -52.62 -22.75 -59.48
CA THR A 1233 -53.61 -22.62 -60.57
C THR A 1233 -53.40 -23.74 -61.57
N VAL A 1234 -54.23 -24.79 -61.52
CA VAL A 1234 -54.23 -25.85 -62.54
C VAL A 1234 -54.93 -25.32 -63.79
N ILE A 1235 -54.18 -24.80 -64.76
CA ILE A 1235 -54.72 -24.63 -66.12
C ILE A 1235 -54.90 -26.02 -66.71
N THR A 1236 -56.08 -26.61 -66.52
CA THR A 1236 -56.50 -27.71 -67.39
C THR A 1236 -56.81 -27.09 -68.75
N ASN A 1237 -56.01 -27.41 -69.77
CA ASN A 1237 -56.30 -27.07 -71.16
C ASN A 1237 -57.68 -27.64 -71.54
N ARG A 1238 -58.73 -26.82 -71.42
CA ARG A 1238 -60.03 -27.10 -72.03
C ARG A 1238 -59.97 -26.55 -73.45
N THR A 1239 -59.78 -27.46 -74.41
CA THR A 1239 -59.75 -27.20 -75.85
C THR A 1239 -60.93 -26.31 -76.29
N ILE A 1240 -60.65 -25.05 -76.66
CA ILE A 1240 -61.62 -24.21 -77.39
C ILE A 1240 -61.67 -24.73 -78.83
N THR A 1241 -62.74 -25.43 -79.18
CA THR A 1241 -63.02 -25.84 -80.56
C THR A 1241 -63.75 -24.69 -81.28
N TYR A 1242 -63.09 -24.01 -82.22
CA TYR A 1242 -63.79 -23.16 -83.19
C TYR A 1242 -64.55 -24.02 -84.20
N ARG A 1243 -65.88 -23.84 -84.31
CA ARG A 1243 -66.63 -24.23 -85.51
C ARG A 1243 -66.56 -23.06 -86.50
N VAL A 1244 -65.80 -23.22 -87.57
CA VAL A 1244 -65.93 -22.39 -88.78
C VAL A 1244 -67.16 -22.87 -89.55
N ASN A 1245 -68.18 -22.01 -89.70
CA ASN A 1245 -69.17 -22.17 -90.75
C ASN A 1245 -68.62 -21.51 -92.03
N ARG A 1246 -68.57 -22.29 -93.11
CA ARG A 1246 -68.30 -21.76 -94.46
C ARG A 1246 -69.46 -20.88 -94.91
N ASN A 1247 -69.12 -19.72 -95.46
CA ASN A 1247 -69.29 -19.47 -96.90
C ASN A 1247 -68.02 -18.81 -97.42
#